data_AF-A0A970A583-F1
#
_entry.id   AF-A0A970A583-F1
#
_cell.length_a   1.000
_cell.length_b   1.000
_cell.length_c   1.000
_cell.angle_alpha   90.00
_cell.angle_beta   90.00
_cell.angle_gamma   90.00
#
_symmetry.space_group_name_H-M   'P 1'
#
loop_
_entity.id
_entity.type
_entity.pdbx_description
1 polymer ?
#
loop_
_entity_poly.entity_id
_entity_poly.type
_entity_poly.pdbx_seq_one_letter_code
_entity_poly.pdbx_strand_id
1 'polypeptide(L)'
;MKTICNTTIGYLYTLLILAFCFSSQVSYGQAWEIKKNMWSVQDEEIYGNFVTSFCDSKHNNLTEFIRDKTANPLYTEEDKKFSLKADCADLPYVIRAYVAYKLRLPFSHVHGLRSSEKGDERYRAGNRPAGFKSHNSYSSPQHLFNAVRIVNSGYYRMASGVENSDFYPVKVHFKSIKPGTVYYDPDGHVAIVGKVERNGRIRLIDGHPDLTVSKPWFGKKFARGSSKYGGGFKNWRPIQVIKDGEISRSSNRNISDFSATEQYQKSFNLPNQSGVSYYDYIKGKLSQDNTQWDPVSDLIFMFMDIYEDIAYRAMAVDVAIAAKIDKRPHPGILPKNIYGTDGVWEAYSTPSRDARLKVAFKEMYDVARSYIGSAKELYGKAYSLKLAEVFLAVYNDYGFNLGITYTNSVGESVWLSFDEVRARLFDLSFDPYHSIELRWGAKGKELASGKDSDVKKSFYKAQYRLRNNMERVYGVETPLTMGPERPADIDLRSWLMKYLKGKPVSWDFVEIRPEIVAGTDIFSSGSNVASDSDILKASLQNVSVELSEQRTLFSANEIAAVKKDEASLNNANKSAAIALAVLPKSEADKSEVWTPYRADTSQSQLINKAVPLNKGIEKREREAPNPKRPSERASYPKTKTASDSGKTIKADKIANKSEKRNPLLKAIFSSGDKFAGAIKSGDFTAP
;
A
#
# COMPACT_ATOMS: atom_id res chain seq x y z
N MET A 1 -14.77 81.60 -24.63
CA MET A 1 -15.52 80.49 -24.00
C MET A 1 -15.30 79.10 -24.63
N LYS A 2 -14.82 78.94 -25.88
CA LYS A 2 -14.57 77.61 -26.47
C LYS A 2 -13.20 76.97 -26.13
N THR A 3 -12.23 77.74 -25.63
CA THR A 3 -10.86 77.23 -25.37
C THR A 3 -10.65 76.71 -23.95
N ILE A 4 -11.53 77.04 -23.00
CA ILE A 4 -11.39 76.64 -21.59
C ILE A 4 -12.04 75.26 -21.33
N CYS A 5 -12.94 74.81 -22.21
CA CYS A 5 -13.69 73.55 -22.02
C CYS A 5 -12.86 72.29 -22.38
N ASN A 6 -11.91 72.41 -23.32
CA ASN A 6 -11.14 71.24 -23.80
C ASN A 6 -10.01 70.83 -22.84
N THR A 7 -9.48 71.76 -22.05
CA THR A 7 -8.40 71.46 -21.10
C THR A 7 -8.94 70.72 -19.88
N THR A 8 -10.12 71.08 -19.39
CA THR A 8 -10.76 70.44 -18.23
C THR A 8 -11.22 69.01 -18.54
N ILE A 9 -11.69 68.75 -19.76
CA ILE A 9 -12.06 67.40 -20.24
C ILE A 9 -10.81 66.52 -20.41
N GLY A 10 -9.69 67.09 -20.89
CA GLY A 10 -8.41 66.38 -20.98
C GLY A 10 -7.88 65.94 -19.62
N TYR A 11 -7.91 66.80 -18.60
CA TYR A 11 -7.51 66.42 -17.24
C TYR A 11 -8.44 65.38 -16.61
N LEU A 12 -9.75 65.43 -16.88
CA LEU A 12 -10.71 64.42 -16.42
C LEU A 12 -10.46 63.05 -17.07
N TYR A 13 -10.18 62.99 -18.38
CA TYR A 13 -9.82 61.74 -19.06
C TYR A 13 -8.47 61.18 -18.58
N THR A 14 -7.49 62.05 -18.31
CA THR A 14 -6.18 61.62 -17.81
C THR A 14 -6.28 61.10 -16.37
N LEU A 15 -7.10 61.73 -15.52
CA LEU A 15 -7.43 61.23 -14.17
C LEU A 15 -8.27 59.96 -14.19
N LEU A 16 -9.18 59.77 -15.16
CA LEU A 16 -9.96 58.54 -15.31
C LEU A 16 -9.09 57.36 -15.80
N ILE A 17 -8.10 57.62 -16.67
CA ILE A 17 -7.13 56.62 -17.13
C ILE A 17 -6.12 56.29 -16.01
N LEU A 18 -5.65 57.28 -15.25
CA LEU A 18 -4.83 57.05 -14.05
C LEU A 18 -5.60 56.34 -12.93
N ALA A 19 -6.90 56.61 -12.76
CA ALA A 19 -7.78 55.88 -11.83
C ALA A 19 -8.13 54.46 -12.32
N PHE A 20 -8.06 54.18 -13.63
CA PHE A 20 -8.14 52.82 -14.17
C PHE A 20 -6.80 52.06 -14.12
N CYS A 21 -5.67 52.77 -14.00
CA CYS A 21 -4.34 52.17 -13.83
C CYS A 21 -3.96 51.92 -12.37
N PHE A 22 -4.65 52.51 -11.39
CA PHE A 22 -4.53 52.15 -9.99
C PHE A 22 -5.72 51.28 -9.58
N SER A 23 -5.41 50.05 -9.15
CA SER A 23 -6.33 49.04 -8.59
C SER A 23 -7.09 48.13 -9.56
N SER A 24 -6.34 47.46 -10.45
CA SER A 24 -6.47 46.01 -10.53
C SER A 24 -5.36 45.38 -9.69
N GLN A 25 -5.42 45.58 -8.37
CA GLN A 25 -4.87 44.53 -7.50
C GLN A 25 -5.69 43.29 -7.85
N VAL A 26 -5.07 42.37 -8.59
CA VAL A 26 -5.59 41.00 -8.66
C VAL A 26 -5.71 40.59 -7.20
N SER A 27 -6.95 40.57 -6.70
CA SER A 27 -7.23 40.00 -5.39
C SER A 27 -6.94 38.52 -5.55
N TYR A 28 -5.69 38.15 -5.31
CA TYR A 28 -5.29 36.78 -5.14
C TYR A 28 -6.15 36.26 -4.01
N GLY A 29 -7.04 35.32 -4.31
CA GLY A 29 -7.72 34.56 -3.27
C GLY A 29 -6.62 33.90 -2.46
N GLN A 30 -6.33 34.44 -1.27
CA GLN A 30 -5.36 33.86 -0.37
C GLN A 30 -6.10 32.89 0.53
N ALA A 31 -5.93 31.59 0.28
CA ALA A 31 -6.63 30.54 1.02
C ALA A 31 -6.31 30.64 2.51
N TRP A 32 -5.07 31.00 2.83
CA TRP A 32 -4.65 31.40 4.17
C TRP A 32 -3.41 32.29 4.11
N GLU A 33 -3.28 33.16 5.11
CA GLU A 33 -2.06 33.89 5.38
C GLU A 33 -0.96 32.95 5.88
N ILE A 34 0.25 33.07 5.32
CA ILE A 34 1.41 32.29 5.75
C ILE A 34 2.15 33.01 6.88
N LYS A 35 2.67 32.24 7.85
CA LYS A 35 3.52 32.75 8.93
C LYS A 35 5.01 32.51 8.69
N LYS A 36 5.34 31.60 7.78
CA LYS A 36 6.70 31.29 7.34
C LYS A 36 6.73 31.22 5.82
N ASN A 37 7.85 31.60 5.21
CA ASN A 37 8.01 31.52 3.75
C ASN A 37 8.53 30.16 3.28
N MET A 38 8.86 29.22 4.17
CA MET A 38 9.27 27.85 3.84
C MET A 38 8.94 26.88 4.98
N TRP A 39 9.00 25.58 4.69
CA TRP A 39 8.89 24.51 5.68
C TRP A 39 10.23 24.33 6.39
N SER A 40 10.24 24.35 7.72
CA SER A 40 11.42 23.97 8.50
C SER A 40 11.51 22.45 8.71
N VAL A 41 12.64 21.97 9.21
CA VAL A 41 12.81 20.55 9.59
C VAL A 41 11.74 20.12 10.61
N GLN A 42 11.44 20.98 11.59
CA GLN A 42 10.40 20.73 12.59
C GLN A 42 8.99 20.70 11.97
N ASP A 43 8.72 21.53 10.96
CA ASP A 43 7.43 21.48 10.26
C ASP A 43 7.26 20.16 9.49
N GLU A 44 8.35 19.63 8.90
CA GLU A 44 8.37 18.30 8.27
C GLU A 44 8.18 17.16 9.28
N GLU A 45 8.74 17.28 10.49
CA GLU A 45 8.50 16.33 11.59
C GLU A 45 7.04 16.34 12.05
N ILE A 46 6.42 17.52 12.18
CA ILE A 46 4.99 17.63 12.51
C ILE A 46 4.13 16.99 11.42
N TYR A 47 4.46 17.19 10.14
CA TYR A 47 3.78 16.51 9.03
C TYR A 47 3.92 14.99 9.12
N GLY A 48 5.14 14.48 9.39
CA GLY A 48 5.38 13.06 9.59
C GLY A 48 4.55 12.49 10.75
N ASN A 49 4.54 13.17 11.91
CA ASN A 49 3.78 12.74 13.08
C ASN A 49 2.27 12.74 12.83
N PHE A 50 1.74 13.70 12.09
CA PHE A 50 0.34 13.71 11.66
C PHE A 50 0.02 12.49 10.79
N VAL A 51 0.89 12.16 9.82
CA VAL A 51 0.73 11.00 8.95
C VAL A 51 0.80 9.69 9.74
N THR A 52 1.76 9.55 10.66
CA THR A 52 1.84 8.37 11.55
C THR A 52 0.59 8.25 12.43
N SER A 53 0.09 9.35 12.98
CA SER A 53 -1.13 9.33 13.77
C SER A 53 -2.35 8.90 12.96
N PHE A 54 -2.44 9.29 11.67
CA PHE A 54 -3.47 8.78 10.78
C PHE A 54 -3.31 7.27 10.52
N CYS A 55 -2.07 6.82 10.30
CA CYS A 55 -1.71 5.41 10.14
C CYS A 55 -2.09 4.57 11.38
N ASP A 56 -1.84 5.05 12.58
CA ASP A 56 -2.11 4.30 13.81
C ASP A 56 -3.59 4.40 14.24
N SER A 57 -4.35 5.33 13.65
CA SER A 57 -5.77 5.49 13.97
C SER A 57 -6.62 4.31 13.49
N LYS A 58 -7.75 4.07 14.16
CA LYS A 58 -8.77 3.11 13.73
C LYS A 58 -9.63 3.61 12.55
N HIS A 59 -9.44 4.86 12.12
CA HIS A 59 -10.27 5.47 11.09
C HIS A 59 -9.94 4.88 9.73
N ASN A 60 -11.00 4.56 8.98
CA ASN A 60 -10.94 4.06 7.62
C ASN A 60 -11.34 5.14 6.60
N ASN A 61 -11.47 6.39 7.01
CA ASN A 61 -11.67 7.52 6.11
C ASN A 61 -11.07 8.80 6.69
N LEU A 62 -10.61 9.67 5.80
CA LEU A 62 -9.90 10.90 6.18
C LEU A 62 -10.80 11.89 6.92
N THR A 63 -12.08 12.00 6.55
CA THR A 63 -13.00 12.97 7.19
C THR A 63 -13.19 12.66 8.68
N GLU A 64 -13.39 11.40 9.04
CA GLU A 64 -13.54 10.99 10.44
C GLU A 64 -12.26 11.24 11.24
N PHE A 65 -11.10 10.90 10.67
CA PHE A 65 -9.82 11.18 11.30
C PHE A 65 -9.64 12.68 11.57
N ILE A 66 -9.87 13.54 10.57
CA ILE A 66 -9.71 14.99 10.70
C ILE A 66 -10.62 15.58 11.79
N ARG A 67 -11.81 15.02 11.98
CA ARG A 67 -12.79 15.49 12.96
C ARG A 67 -12.61 14.91 14.37
N ASP A 68 -11.71 13.96 14.54
CA ASP A 68 -11.47 13.30 15.82
C ASP A 68 -10.41 14.05 16.64
N LYS A 69 -10.85 14.69 17.72
CA LYS A 69 -9.99 15.45 18.65
C LYS A 69 -8.91 14.61 19.35
N THR A 70 -9.09 13.30 19.40
CA THR A 70 -8.16 12.36 20.07
C THR A 70 -7.15 11.77 19.09
N ALA A 71 -7.57 11.56 17.84
CA ALA A 71 -6.71 10.98 16.81
C ALA A 71 -5.97 12.04 15.98
N ASN A 72 -6.55 13.20 15.69
CA ASN A 72 -5.89 14.24 14.91
C ASN A 72 -5.02 15.14 15.81
N PRO A 73 -3.69 15.08 15.73
CA PRO A 73 -2.80 15.86 16.60
C PRO A 73 -2.83 17.37 16.31
N LEU A 74 -3.40 17.78 15.17
CA LEU A 74 -3.56 19.18 14.78
C LEU A 74 -5.01 19.67 14.93
N TYR A 75 -5.83 18.92 15.66
CA TYR A 75 -7.26 19.20 15.80
C TYR A 75 -7.54 20.57 16.42
N THR A 76 -8.56 21.22 15.88
CA THR A 76 -9.26 22.36 16.45
C THR A 76 -10.75 22.23 16.16
N GLU A 77 -11.59 22.98 16.88
CA GLU A 77 -13.06 22.96 16.69
C GLU A 77 -13.49 23.30 15.26
N GLU A 78 -12.69 24.07 14.51
CA GLU A 78 -12.99 24.40 13.12
C GLU A 78 -13.03 23.17 12.21
N ASP A 79 -12.31 22.09 12.55
CA ASP A 79 -12.10 20.95 11.66
C ASP A 79 -13.39 20.14 11.45
N LYS A 80 -14.38 20.33 12.34
CA LYS A 80 -15.76 19.85 12.16
C LYS A 80 -16.38 20.28 10.82
N LYS A 81 -15.96 21.44 10.28
CA LYS A 81 -16.48 21.97 9.00
C LYS A 81 -15.90 21.26 7.78
N PHE A 82 -14.76 20.58 7.90
CA PHE A 82 -14.11 19.95 6.76
C PHE A 82 -14.71 18.57 6.45
N SER A 83 -14.93 18.28 5.17
CA SER A 83 -15.21 16.93 4.67
C SER A 83 -14.15 16.64 3.61
N LEU A 84 -13.01 16.13 4.07
CA LEU A 84 -11.89 15.81 3.21
C LEU A 84 -12.09 14.39 2.66
N LYS A 85 -12.33 14.32 1.35
CA LYS A 85 -12.55 13.10 0.58
C LYS A 85 -11.39 12.96 -0.38
N ALA A 86 -10.76 11.79 -0.39
CA ALA A 86 -9.58 11.55 -1.18
C ALA A 86 -9.51 10.07 -1.60
N ASP A 87 -9.07 9.84 -2.84
CA ASP A 87 -8.60 8.56 -3.35
C ASP A 87 -7.08 8.43 -3.22
N CYS A 88 -6.47 7.43 -3.85
CA CYS A 88 -5.03 7.21 -3.73
C CYS A 88 -4.18 8.39 -4.22
N ALA A 89 -4.58 9.07 -5.29
CA ALA A 89 -3.76 10.06 -5.97
C ALA A 89 -3.84 11.45 -5.31
N ASP A 90 -5.02 11.86 -4.84
CA ASP A 90 -5.22 13.16 -4.20
C ASP A 90 -4.96 13.13 -2.68
N LEU A 91 -4.99 11.95 -2.02
CA LEU A 91 -4.76 11.83 -0.58
C LEU A 91 -3.45 12.48 -0.09
N PRO A 92 -2.28 12.28 -0.73
CA PRO A 92 -1.05 12.95 -0.32
C PRO A 92 -1.18 14.48 -0.38
N TYR A 93 -1.80 15.01 -1.44
CA TYR A 93 -2.00 16.44 -1.62
C TYR A 93 -2.97 17.02 -0.59
N VAL A 94 -4.09 16.36 -0.33
CA VAL A 94 -5.08 16.80 0.66
C VAL A 94 -4.46 16.82 2.06
N ILE A 95 -3.71 15.77 2.45
CA ILE A 95 -3.03 15.72 3.75
C ILE A 95 -1.96 16.82 3.85
N ARG A 96 -1.09 16.96 2.83
CA ARG A 96 -0.05 18.00 2.83
C ARG A 96 -0.64 19.40 2.88
N ALA A 97 -1.71 19.66 2.12
CA ALA A 97 -2.42 20.95 2.13
C ALA A 97 -3.08 21.22 3.48
N TYR A 98 -3.70 20.21 4.11
CA TYR A 98 -4.29 20.34 5.43
C TYR A 98 -3.23 20.74 6.46
N VAL A 99 -2.10 20.02 6.53
CA VAL A 99 -1.01 20.37 7.46
C VAL A 99 -0.43 21.75 7.16
N ALA A 100 -0.25 22.10 5.88
CA ALA A 100 0.18 23.44 5.48
C ALA A 100 -0.76 24.52 6.00
N TYR A 101 -2.07 24.30 5.88
CA TYR A 101 -3.10 25.21 6.39
C TYR A 101 -3.03 25.36 7.92
N LYS A 102 -2.95 24.24 8.67
CA LYS A 102 -2.89 24.26 10.14
C LYS A 102 -1.65 24.98 10.65
N LEU A 103 -0.51 24.80 9.99
CA LEU A 103 0.76 25.42 10.36
C LEU A 103 0.99 26.79 9.72
N ARG A 104 0.08 27.26 8.86
CA ARG A 104 0.20 28.51 8.08
C ARG A 104 1.49 28.54 7.25
N LEU A 105 1.75 27.45 6.54
CA LEU A 105 2.92 27.25 5.68
C LEU A 105 2.56 27.42 4.19
N PRO A 106 3.54 27.67 3.32
CA PRO A 106 3.31 27.69 1.88
C PRO A 106 2.88 26.31 1.38
N PHE A 107 1.92 26.32 0.44
CA PHE A 107 1.55 25.16 -0.36
C PHE A 107 1.48 25.53 -1.84
N SER A 108 1.97 24.64 -2.69
CA SER A 108 1.85 24.73 -4.15
C SER A 108 1.78 23.33 -4.75
N HIS A 109 1.11 23.23 -5.89
CA HIS A 109 1.04 22.02 -6.68
C HIS A 109 1.12 22.33 -8.17
N VAL A 110 1.56 21.36 -8.96
CA VAL A 110 1.42 21.34 -10.42
C VAL A 110 -0.07 21.42 -10.74
N HIS A 111 -0.42 22.30 -11.67
CA HIS A 111 -1.77 22.47 -12.19
C HIS A 111 -1.73 22.31 -13.70
N GLY A 112 -1.92 21.06 -14.15
CA GLY A 112 -1.85 20.67 -15.55
C GLY A 112 -0.54 19.98 -15.94
N LEU A 113 -0.68 19.00 -16.83
CA LEU A 113 0.41 18.20 -17.37
C LEU A 113 0.51 18.42 -18.88
N ARG A 114 1.73 18.43 -19.39
CA ARG A 114 2.03 18.38 -20.83
C ARG A 114 2.92 17.20 -21.13
N SER A 115 2.77 16.63 -22.32
CA SER A 115 3.68 15.61 -22.85
C SER A 115 3.77 15.73 -24.37
N SER A 116 4.89 15.33 -24.94
CA SER A 116 5.03 15.08 -26.37
C SER A 116 4.40 13.76 -26.80
N GLU A 117 4.12 12.87 -25.84
CA GLU A 117 3.48 11.58 -26.08
C GLU A 117 1.95 11.70 -25.99
N LYS A 118 1.24 10.92 -26.81
CA LYS A 118 -0.22 10.83 -26.80
C LYS A 118 -0.70 9.85 -25.73
N GLY A 119 -1.98 9.95 -25.37
CA GLY A 119 -2.65 9.03 -24.45
C GLY A 119 -3.08 9.69 -23.15
N ASP A 120 -3.67 8.88 -22.27
CA ASP A 120 -4.09 9.27 -20.94
C ASP A 120 -2.88 9.71 -20.10
N GLU A 121 -2.98 10.85 -19.44
CA GLU A 121 -1.89 11.40 -18.63
C GLU A 121 -1.51 10.50 -17.44
N ARG A 122 -2.41 9.64 -16.97
CA ARG A 122 -2.14 8.65 -15.92
C ARG A 122 -1.16 7.57 -16.37
N TYR A 123 -1.07 7.30 -17.68
CA TYR A 123 -0.34 6.13 -18.20
C TYR A 123 0.69 6.46 -19.30
N ARG A 124 0.70 7.67 -19.87
CA ARG A 124 1.65 8.08 -20.93
C ARG A 124 2.99 8.58 -20.37
N ALA A 125 4.11 8.37 -21.09
CA ALA A 125 5.41 8.91 -20.66
C ALA A 125 5.56 10.39 -20.99
N GLY A 126 6.70 10.94 -20.58
CA GLY A 126 7.10 12.30 -20.93
C GLY A 126 6.31 13.41 -20.23
N ASN A 127 5.44 13.07 -19.27
CA ASN A 127 4.71 14.06 -18.48
C ASN A 127 5.68 15.03 -17.83
N ARG A 128 5.36 16.31 -17.98
CA ARG A 128 6.03 17.45 -17.35
C ARG A 128 4.98 18.43 -16.84
N PRO A 129 5.30 19.21 -15.81
CA PRO A 129 4.45 20.32 -15.39
C PRO A 129 4.17 21.29 -16.54
N ALA A 130 2.89 21.67 -16.68
CA ALA A 130 2.44 22.70 -17.61
C ALA A 130 2.10 24.04 -16.92
N GLY A 131 1.78 23.99 -15.63
CA GLY A 131 1.46 25.16 -14.83
C GLY A 131 1.47 24.82 -13.34
N PHE A 132 1.30 25.84 -12.50
CA PHE A 132 1.31 25.71 -11.05
C PHE A 132 0.21 26.55 -10.43
N LYS A 133 -0.33 26.08 -9.31
CA LYS A 133 -1.16 26.88 -8.40
C LYS A 133 -0.60 26.80 -6.99
N SER A 134 -0.92 27.80 -6.19
CA SER A 134 -0.51 27.86 -4.78
C SER A 134 -1.69 28.23 -3.90
N HIS A 135 -1.48 28.26 -2.59
CA HIS A 135 -2.44 28.81 -1.63
C HIS A 135 -2.93 30.23 -1.99
N ASN A 136 -2.16 31.02 -2.74
CA ASN A 136 -2.56 32.34 -3.24
C ASN A 136 -3.49 32.29 -4.48
N SER A 137 -3.77 31.10 -5.00
CA SER A 137 -4.64 30.91 -6.16
C SER A 137 -6.11 30.61 -5.80
N TYR A 138 -6.46 30.57 -4.51
CA TYR A 138 -7.75 30.05 -4.04
C TYR A 138 -8.35 30.89 -2.92
N SER A 139 -9.63 31.24 -3.01
CA SER A 139 -10.27 32.14 -2.03
C SER A 139 -10.50 31.57 -0.63
N SER A 140 -10.31 30.26 -0.41
CA SER A 140 -10.43 29.63 0.91
C SER A 140 -9.67 28.30 0.98
N PRO A 141 -9.38 27.77 2.19
CA PRO A 141 -8.80 26.44 2.36
C PRO A 141 -9.68 25.35 1.75
N GLN A 142 -11.00 25.45 1.90
CA GLN A 142 -11.96 24.48 1.35
C GLN A 142 -11.91 24.44 -0.18
N HIS A 143 -11.79 25.59 -0.84
CA HIS A 143 -11.64 25.64 -2.29
C HIS A 143 -10.33 25.00 -2.74
N LEU A 144 -9.23 25.22 -2.02
CA LEU A 144 -7.95 24.57 -2.32
C LEU A 144 -8.04 23.04 -2.11
N PHE A 145 -8.59 22.59 -0.98
CA PHE A 145 -8.73 21.15 -0.69
C PHE A 145 -9.60 20.45 -1.74
N ASN A 146 -10.66 21.10 -2.23
CA ASN A 146 -11.46 20.57 -3.33
C ASN A 146 -10.71 20.60 -4.67
N ALA A 147 -9.89 21.63 -4.91
CA ALA A 147 -9.17 21.77 -6.18
C ALA A 147 -8.07 20.73 -6.36
N VAL A 148 -7.39 20.30 -5.29
CA VAL A 148 -6.36 19.25 -5.39
C VAL A 148 -6.93 17.85 -5.63
N ARG A 149 -8.25 17.67 -5.50
CA ARG A 149 -8.92 16.40 -5.83
C ARG A 149 -8.98 16.08 -7.33
N ILE A 150 -8.57 17.02 -8.17
CA ILE A 150 -8.43 16.77 -9.62
C ILE A 150 -7.09 16.10 -9.96
N VAL A 151 -6.18 16.01 -8.99
CA VAL A 151 -4.89 15.34 -9.16
C VAL A 151 -5.14 13.85 -9.39
N ASN A 152 -4.49 13.31 -10.42
CA ASN A 152 -4.45 11.89 -10.70
C ASN A 152 -2.99 11.38 -10.64
N SER A 153 -2.80 10.07 -10.82
CA SER A 153 -1.49 9.43 -10.77
C SER A 153 -0.46 9.96 -11.79
N GLY A 154 -0.92 10.62 -12.87
CA GLY A 154 -0.06 11.28 -13.86
C GLY A 154 0.84 12.38 -13.27
N TYR A 155 0.42 13.00 -12.17
CA TYR A 155 1.19 14.04 -11.46
C TYR A 155 2.41 13.47 -10.72
N TYR A 156 2.42 12.17 -10.46
CA TYR A 156 3.55 11.44 -9.91
C TYR A 156 4.40 10.79 -11.01
N ARG A 157 3.84 10.58 -12.20
CA ARG A 157 4.43 9.89 -13.36
C ARG A 157 5.38 10.76 -14.17
N MET A 158 6.42 11.29 -13.56
CA MET A 158 7.43 12.12 -14.21
C MET A 158 8.80 11.45 -14.13
N ALA A 159 9.61 11.59 -15.19
CA ALA A 159 10.97 11.06 -15.20
C ALA A 159 11.78 11.59 -13.99
N SER A 160 12.66 10.74 -13.45
CA SER A 160 13.37 10.99 -12.17
C SER A 160 14.14 12.32 -12.12
N GLY A 161 14.60 12.81 -13.27
CA GLY A 161 15.36 14.06 -13.39
C GLY A 161 14.52 15.34 -13.53
N VAL A 162 13.18 15.26 -13.59
CA VAL A 162 12.35 16.47 -13.73
C VAL A 162 12.42 17.33 -12.46
N GLU A 163 12.95 18.55 -12.57
CA GLU A 163 13.24 19.41 -11.41
C GLU A 163 12.05 20.28 -10.95
N ASN A 164 11.05 20.48 -11.79
CA ASN A 164 9.93 21.36 -11.49
C ASN A 164 8.65 20.61 -11.06
N SER A 165 8.74 19.30 -10.83
CA SER A 165 7.68 18.46 -10.26
C SER A 165 7.43 18.76 -8.77
N ASP A 166 6.25 18.40 -8.27
CA ASP A 166 5.93 18.53 -6.83
C ASP A 166 6.70 17.54 -5.95
N PHE A 167 7.21 16.45 -6.55
CA PHE A 167 7.91 15.38 -5.85
C PHE A 167 9.27 15.11 -6.48
N TYR A 168 10.21 14.58 -5.69
CA TYR A 168 11.50 14.10 -6.17
C TYR A 168 11.79 12.68 -5.66
N PRO A 169 12.45 11.82 -6.46
CA PRO A 169 12.87 10.49 -6.03
C PRO A 169 13.98 10.57 -4.98
N VAL A 170 13.87 9.74 -3.94
CA VAL A 170 14.76 9.79 -2.78
C VAL A 170 15.83 8.71 -2.81
N LYS A 171 16.94 8.97 -2.11
CA LYS A 171 17.91 7.94 -1.70
C LYS A 171 17.25 6.89 -0.82
N VAL A 172 17.70 5.63 -0.92
CA VAL A 172 17.17 4.54 -0.09
C VAL A 172 17.88 4.53 1.26
N HIS A 173 17.30 5.24 2.22
CA HIS A 173 17.85 5.42 3.56
C HIS A 173 16.75 5.78 4.58
N PHE A 174 16.93 5.38 5.83
CA PHE A 174 15.93 5.57 6.92
C PHE A 174 15.62 7.04 7.24
N LYS A 175 16.52 7.96 6.90
CA LYS A 175 16.28 9.41 7.02
C LYS A 175 15.50 10.00 5.85
N SER A 176 15.51 9.32 4.70
CA SER A 176 14.90 9.79 3.45
C SER A 176 13.49 9.23 3.27
N ILE A 177 13.31 7.93 3.53
CA ILE A 177 12.00 7.25 3.50
C ILE A 177 11.43 7.27 4.91
N LYS A 178 10.42 8.10 5.14
CA LYS A 178 9.86 8.40 6.46
C LYS A 178 8.35 8.65 6.36
N PRO A 179 7.61 8.76 7.49
CA PRO A 179 6.21 9.13 7.45
C PRO A 179 5.94 10.37 6.59
N GLY A 180 5.03 10.25 5.63
CA GLY A 180 4.70 11.28 4.66
C GLY A 180 5.44 11.21 3.32
N THR A 181 6.46 10.35 3.18
CA THR A 181 7.02 9.93 1.88
C THR A 181 5.93 9.26 1.05
N VAL A 182 5.89 9.50 -0.26
CA VAL A 182 4.95 8.88 -1.18
C VAL A 182 5.61 7.70 -1.89
N TYR A 183 4.89 6.59 -2.07
CA TYR A 183 5.26 5.55 -3.03
C TYR A 183 4.38 5.67 -4.28
N TYR A 184 5.01 5.90 -5.43
CA TYR A 184 4.32 5.90 -6.72
C TYR A 184 4.53 4.55 -7.43
N ASP A 185 3.44 3.82 -7.56
CA ASP A 185 3.33 2.58 -8.32
C ASP A 185 2.97 2.95 -9.78
N PRO A 186 3.81 2.60 -10.77
CA PRO A 186 3.68 3.03 -12.17
C PRO A 186 2.40 2.53 -12.85
N ASP A 187 1.69 1.58 -12.23
CA ASP A 187 0.35 1.14 -12.60
C ASP A 187 -0.75 2.18 -12.27
N GLY A 188 -0.36 3.41 -11.93
CA GLY A 188 -1.30 4.49 -11.67
C GLY A 188 -1.83 4.48 -10.23
N HIS A 189 -1.08 3.91 -9.29
CA HIS A 189 -1.44 3.86 -7.87
C HIS A 189 -0.45 4.65 -7.02
N VAL A 190 -0.94 5.21 -5.91
CA VAL A 190 -0.15 6.06 -5.01
C VAL A 190 -0.45 5.67 -3.57
N ALA A 191 0.56 5.58 -2.73
CA ALA A 191 0.40 5.35 -1.29
C ALA A 191 1.32 6.26 -0.49
N ILE A 192 1.01 6.48 0.78
CA ILE A 192 1.82 7.29 1.69
C ILE A 192 2.49 6.35 2.70
N VAL A 193 3.79 6.53 2.95
CA VAL A 193 4.48 5.90 4.08
C VAL A 193 3.85 6.44 5.37
N GLY A 194 3.18 5.57 6.13
CA GLY A 194 2.60 5.89 7.43
C GLY A 194 3.59 5.68 8.57
N LYS A 195 4.37 4.60 8.48
CA LYS A 195 5.35 4.19 9.50
C LYS A 195 6.45 3.33 8.85
N VAL A 196 7.66 3.41 9.40
CA VAL A 196 8.78 2.51 9.08
C VAL A 196 9.18 1.81 10.37
N GLU A 197 9.04 0.49 10.42
CA GLU A 197 9.41 -0.32 11.57
C GLU A 197 10.93 -0.50 11.68
N ARG A 198 11.42 -0.83 12.87
CA ARG A 198 12.87 -1.04 13.11
C ARG A 198 13.46 -2.13 12.22
N ASN A 199 12.69 -3.14 11.83
CA ASN A 199 13.10 -4.21 10.91
C ASN A 199 12.96 -3.83 9.42
N GLY A 200 12.79 -2.53 9.12
CA GLY A 200 12.72 -1.99 7.77
C GLY A 200 11.39 -2.24 7.04
N ARG A 201 10.40 -2.89 7.67
CA ARG A 201 9.05 -3.01 7.09
C ARG A 201 8.36 -1.65 7.07
N ILE A 202 7.63 -1.39 6.00
CA ILE A 202 6.95 -0.10 5.80
C ILE A 202 5.44 -0.33 5.84
N ARG A 203 4.77 0.39 6.75
CA ARG A 203 3.31 0.51 6.75
C ARG A 203 2.91 1.67 5.85
N LEU A 204 1.99 1.43 4.93
CA LEU A 204 1.46 2.43 4.01
C LEU A 204 0.06 2.88 4.44
N ILE A 205 -0.36 4.01 3.92
CA ILE A 205 -1.74 4.52 3.92
C ILE A 205 -2.17 4.58 2.46
N ASP A 206 -3.28 3.92 2.15
CA ASP A 206 -3.78 3.74 0.80
C ASP A 206 -5.24 4.20 0.71
N GLY A 207 -5.49 5.25 -0.07
CA GLY A 207 -6.82 5.81 -0.30
C GLY A 207 -7.54 5.14 -1.46
N HIS A 208 -8.86 5.00 -1.38
CA HIS A 208 -9.65 4.26 -2.35
C HIS A 208 -10.73 5.13 -3.02
N PRO A 209 -11.15 4.82 -4.26
CA PRO A 209 -12.23 5.57 -4.93
C PRO A 209 -13.57 5.58 -4.17
N ASP A 210 -13.82 4.57 -3.34
CA ASP A 210 -14.97 4.49 -2.43
C ASP A 210 -14.82 5.35 -1.16
N LEU A 211 -13.76 6.16 -1.09
CA LEU A 211 -13.38 7.07 0.01
C LEU A 211 -12.94 6.37 1.30
N THR A 212 -12.78 5.05 1.24
CA THR A 212 -12.15 4.30 2.33
C THR A 212 -10.64 4.43 2.27
N VAL A 213 -9.99 4.11 3.37
CA VAL A 213 -8.54 4.08 3.53
C VAL A 213 -8.15 2.74 4.14
N SER A 214 -7.25 2.05 3.47
CA SER A 214 -6.58 0.87 4.03
C SER A 214 -5.15 1.22 4.43
N LYS A 215 -4.53 0.33 5.21
CA LYS A 215 -3.19 0.50 5.72
C LYS A 215 -2.32 -0.70 5.37
N PRO A 216 -2.03 -0.95 4.08
CA PRO A 216 -1.32 -2.18 3.69
C PRO A 216 0.16 -2.12 4.08
N TRP A 217 0.82 -3.26 4.21
CA TRP A 217 2.28 -3.33 4.25
C TRP A 217 2.87 -3.23 2.84
N PHE A 218 4.00 -2.54 2.71
CA PHE A 218 4.76 -2.48 1.46
C PHE A 218 5.40 -3.85 1.15
N GLY A 219 5.34 -4.26 -0.11
CA GLY A 219 5.84 -5.55 -0.61
C GLY A 219 5.58 -5.71 -2.11
N LYS A 220 5.72 -6.93 -2.67
CA LYS A 220 5.63 -7.18 -4.12
C LYS A 220 4.28 -6.83 -4.74
N LYS A 221 3.24 -6.65 -3.93
CA LYS A 221 1.91 -6.15 -4.35
C LYS A 221 1.91 -4.68 -4.82
N PHE A 222 3.01 -3.95 -4.66
CA PHE A 222 3.22 -2.61 -5.19
C PHE A 222 4.31 -2.62 -6.26
N ALA A 223 3.98 -2.29 -7.51
CA ALA A 223 4.93 -2.41 -8.61
C ALA A 223 6.08 -1.38 -8.52
N ARG A 224 7.30 -1.84 -8.81
CA ARG A 224 8.48 -0.98 -8.98
C ARG A 224 8.42 -0.31 -10.35
N GLY A 225 8.53 1.02 -10.38
CA GLY A 225 8.66 1.74 -11.66
C GLY A 225 10.10 1.98 -12.08
N SER A 226 10.25 2.50 -13.30
CA SER A 226 11.54 2.86 -13.89
C SER A 226 11.83 4.35 -13.73
N SER A 227 13.09 4.73 -13.95
CA SER A 227 13.52 6.13 -13.99
C SER A 227 12.76 6.96 -15.02
N LYS A 228 12.33 6.35 -16.14
CA LYS A 228 11.54 6.99 -17.21
C LYS A 228 10.16 7.47 -16.73
N TYR A 229 9.53 6.69 -15.85
CA TYR A 229 8.20 6.99 -15.31
C TYR A 229 8.26 7.54 -13.88
N GLY A 230 9.45 7.50 -13.27
CA GLY A 230 9.74 7.91 -11.90
C GLY A 230 8.93 7.13 -10.87
N GLY A 231 8.76 5.81 -10.99
CA GLY A 231 8.14 5.04 -9.90
C GLY A 231 8.97 5.01 -8.62
N GLY A 232 8.43 4.44 -7.54
CA GLY A 232 9.13 4.28 -6.26
C GLY A 232 8.87 5.40 -5.25
N PHE A 233 9.73 5.46 -4.23
CA PHE A 233 9.62 6.40 -3.12
C PHE A 233 10.01 7.83 -3.52
N LYS A 234 9.20 8.80 -3.08
CA LYS A 234 9.37 10.23 -3.35
C LYS A 234 9.02 11.09 -2.16
N ASN A 235 9.74 12.19 -2.00
CA ASN A 235 9.41 13.24 -1.03
C ASN A 235 8.88 14.49 -1.74
N TRP A 236 8.14 15.30 -0.98
CA TRP A 236 7.70 16.63 -1.41
C TRP A 236 8.89 17.53 -1.71
N ARG A 237 8.93 18.12 -2.90
CA ARG A 237 9.99 19.06 -3.28
C ARG A 237 9.92 20.30 -2.39
N PRO A 238 11.03 20.70 -1.74
CA PRO A 238 11.04 21.90 -0.92
C PRO A 238 10.67 23.13 -1.76
N ILE A 239 9.80 23.96 -1.18
CA ILE A 239 9.34 25.21 -1.77
C ILE A 239 9.61 26.39 -0.82
N GLN A 240 9.87 27.54 -1.41
CA GLN A 240 10.02 28.81 -0.70
C GLN A 240 9.20 29.90 -1.40
N VAL A 241 8.49 30.70 -0.62
CA VAL A 241 7.89 31.95 -1.09
C VAL A 241 8.99 33.01 -1.14
N ILE A 242 9.24 33.54 -2.34
CA ILE A 242 10.19 34.64 -2.56
C ILE A 242 9.46 35.98 -2.56
N LYS A 243 10.18 37.08 -2.85
CA LYS A 243 9.58 38.42 -2.98
C LYS A 243 8.43 38.35 -4.01
N ASP A 244 7.38 39.12 -3.78
CA ASP A 244 6.17 39.20 -4.61
C ASP A 244 5.22 37.99 -4.55
N GLY A 245 5.45 37.05 -3.61
CA GLY A 245 4.54 35.93 -3.36
C GLY A 245 4.70 34.74 -4.33
N GLU A 246 5.72 34.78 -5.19
CA GLU A 246 6.08 33.70 -6.11
C GLU A 246 6.65 32.49 -5.36
N ILE A 247 6.40 31.27 -5.89
CA ILE A 247 6.89 30.01 -5.33
C ILE A 247 8.15 29.56 -6.08
N SER A 248 9.30 29.62 -5.39
CA SER A 248 10.54 28.98 -5.82
C SER A 248 10.59 27.51 -5.37
N ARG A 249 11.04 26.62 -6.25
CA ARG A 249 11.20 25.17 -6.00
C ARG A 249 12.69 24.83 -6.00
N SER A 250 13.13 24.03 -5.03
CA SER A 250 14.52 23.57 -4.98
C SER A 250 14.87 22.69 -6.19
N SER A 251 15.99 22.97 -6.86
CA SER A 251 16.56 22.10 -7.89
C SER A 251 17.13 20.82 -7.27
N ASN A 252 17.33 19.77 -8.08
CA ASN A 252 17.80 18.47 -7.58
C ASN A 252 19.18 18.57 -6.92
N ARG A 253 20.06 19.42 -7.44
CA ARG A 253 21.39 19.67 -6.85
C ARG A 253 21.36 20.25 -5.43
N ASN A 254 20.26 20.88 -5.05
CA ASN A 254 20.08 21.51 -3.73
C ASN A 254 19.31 20.64 -2.74
N ILE A 255 19.02 19.37 -3.09
CA ILE A 255 18.25 18.43 -2.26
C ILE A 255 19.19 17.28 -1.85
N SER A 256 19.54 17.22 -0.57
CA SER A 256 20.58 16.31 -0.06
C SER A 256 20.23 14.83 -0.21
N ASP A 257 18.95 14.48 -0.13
CA ASP A 257 18.43 13.12 -0.22
C ASP A 257 17.87 12.77 -1.61
N PHE A 258 18.08 13.61 -2.63
CA PHE A 258 17.69 13.29 -4.00
C PHE A 258 18.53 12.15 -4.58
N SER A 259 17.87 11.25 -5.33
CA SER A 259 18.54 10.23 -6.14
C SER A 259 17.74 9.91 -7.41
N ALA A 260 18.34 10.15 -8.57
CA ALA A 260 17.74 9.83 -9.88
C ALA A 260 17.92 8.37 -10.30
N THR A 261 18.70 7.57 -9.56
CA THR A 261 19.22 6.28 -10.03
C THR A 261 19.11 5.15 -9.00
N GLU A 262 19.18 5.44 -7.70
CA GLU A 262 19.34 4.40 -6.67
C GLU A 262 18.18 3.40 -6.64
N GLN A 263 16.95 3.86 -6.84
CA GLN A 263 15.75 3.00 -6.87
C GLN A 263 15.52 2.30 -8.22
N TYR A 264 16.35 2.60 -9.23
CA TYR A 264 16.17 2.17 -10.62
C TYR A 264 17.33 1.33 -11.15
N GLN A 265 18.10 0.74 -10.24
CA GLN A 265 19.21 -0.15 -10.59
C GLN A 265 18.68 -1.44 -11.22
N LYS A 266 19.49 -2.06 -12.09
CA LYS A 266 19.15 -3.35 -12.72
C LYS A 266 19.26 -4.52 -11.74
N SER A 267 20.12 -4.39 -10.73
CA SER A 267 20.33 -5.33 -9.65
C SER A 267 20.53 -4.56 -8.34
N PHE A 268 20.15 -5.18 -7.23
CA PHE A 268 20.31 -4.60 -5.90
C PHE A 268 21.19 -5.50 -5.04
N ASN A 269 22.05 -4.88 -4.24
CA ASN A 269 22.96 -5.58 -3.35
C ASN A 269 22.85 -5.00 -1.93
N LEU A 270 22.87 -5.88 -0.95
CA LEU A 270 23.11 -5.58 0.47
C LEU A 270 24.54 -6.03 0.83
N PRO A 271 25.13 -5.56 1.95
CA PRO A 271 26.53 -5.82 2.28
C PRO A 271 27.00 -7.29 2.15
N ASN A 272 26.12 -8.25 2.45
CA ASN A 272 26.42 -9.69 2.40
C ASN A 272 25.52 -10.48 1.44
N GLN A 273 24.74 -9.81 0.59
CA GLN A 273 23.78 -10.45 -0.32
C GLN A 273 23.74 -9.70 -1.65
N SER A 274 24.08 -10.39 -2.73
CA SER A 274 24.03 -9.84 -4.09
C SER A 274 22.78 -10.29 -4.81
N GLY A 275 22.26 -9.44 -5.71
CA GLY A 275 21.09 -9.78 -6.54
C GLY A 275 19.79 -9.93 -5.74
N VAL A 276 19.66 -9.24 -4.62
CA VAL A 276 18.41 -9.24 -3.85
C VAL A 276 17.30 -8.52 -4.63
N SER A 277 16.04 -8.84 -4.31
CA SER A 277 14.90 -8.12 -4.89
C SER A 277 14.89 -6.65 -4.47
N TYR A 278 14.19 -5.79 -5.22
CA TYR A 278 13.99 -4.40 -4.82
C TYR A 278 13.38 -4.28 -3.42
N TYR A 279 12.40 -5.12 -3.09
CA TYR A 279 11.69 -5.07 -1.81
C TYR A 279 12.60 -5.50 -0.64
N ASP A 280 13.41 -6.53 -0.85
CA ASP A 280 14.44 -6.98 0.09
C ASP A 280 15.53 -5.93 0.29
N TYR A 281 15.94 -5.25 -0.79
CA TYR A 281 16.86 -4.12 -0.72
C TYR A 281 16.29 -2.97 0.10
N ILE A 282 15.03 -2.57 -0.12
CA ILE A 282 14.37 -1.53 0.68
C ILE A 282 14.30 -1.95 2.14
N LYS A 283 13.77 -3.15 2.45
CA LYS A 283 13.67 -3.67 3.83
C LYS A 283 15.05 -3.69 4.50
N GLY A 284 16.06 -4.24 3.83
CA GLY A 284 17.43 -4.33 4.34
C GLY A 284 18.07 -2.96 4.59
N LYS A 285 17.95 -2.00 3.67
CA LYS A 285 18.53 -0.65 3.81
C LYS A 285 17.84 0.21 4.87
N LEU A 286 16.58 -0.10 5.19
CA LEU A 286 15.81 0.59 6.23
C LEU A 286 15.85 -0.12 7.58
N SER A 287 16.38 -1.34 7.64
CA SER A 287 16.51 -2.09 8.87
C SER A 287 17.55 -1.44 9.79
N GLN A 288 17.13 -1.16 11.03
CA GLN A 288 17.98 -0.70 12.11
C GLN A 288 18.57 -1.94 12.83
N ASP A 289 19.78 -1.81 13.36
CA ASP A 289 20.43 -2.77 14.27
C ASP A 289 20.77 -4.17 13.70
N ASN A 290 20.96 -4.30 12.39
CA ASN A 290 21.32 -5.58 11.77
C ASN A 290 20.30 -6.70 12.10
N THR A 291 19.04 -6.34 12.34
CA THR A 291 17.97 -7.26 12.73
C THR A 291 17.94 -8.44 11.75
N GLN A 292 18.36 -9.61 12.22
CA GLN A 292 18.41 -10.80 11.39
C GLN A 292 16.98 -11.22 11.02
N TRP A 293 16.77 -11.54 9.75
CA TRP A 293 15.48 -12.01 9.28
C TRP A 293 15.22 -13.40 9.84
N ASP A 294 14.19 -13.53 10.67
CA ASP A 294 13.72 -14.83 11.17
C ASP A 294 12.64 -15.38 10.22
N PRO A 295 12.90 -16.51 9.52
CA PRO A 295 11.95 -17.11 8.59
C PRO A 295 10.58 -17.42 9.20
N VAL A 296 10.54 -17.78 10.49
CA VAL A 296 9.28 -18.14 11.17
C VAL A 296 8.46 -16.87 11.44
N SER A 297 9.09 -15.82 11.98
CA SER A 297 8.45 -14.52 12.18
C SER A 297 8.04 -13.86 10.86
N ASP A 298 8.81 -14.02 9.78
CA ASP A 298 8.44 -13.54 8.44
C ASP A 298 7.20 -14.30 7.90
N LEU A 299 7.11 -15.63 8.08
CA LEU A 299 5.91 -16.39 7.70
C LEU A 299 4.67 -15.98 8.49
N ILE A 300 4.78 -15.84 9.82
CA ILE A 300 3.67 -15.38 10.67
C ILE A 300 3.22 -13.99 10.22
N PHE A 301 4.16 -13.08 9.94
CA PHE A 301 3.83 -11.75 9.44
C PHE A 301 3.08 -11.80 8.10
N MET A 302 3.49 -12.65 7.15
CA MET A 302 2.80 -12.79 5.87
C MET A 302 1.34 -13.26 6.04
N PHE A 303 1.06 -14.16 6.99
CA PHE A 303 -0.33 -14.51 7.34
C PHE A 303 -1.13 -13.29 7.78
N MET A 304 -0.53 -12.44 8.61
CA MET A 304 -1.21 -11.25 9.14
C MET A 304 -1.42 -10.17 8.08
N ASP A 305 -0.42 -9.91 7.23
CA ASP A 305 -0.55 -8.97 6.12
C ASP A 305 -1.66 -9.43 5.14
N ILE A 306 -1.65 -10.71 4.76
CA ILE A 306 -2.67 -11.25 3.85
C ILE A 306 -4.06 -11.25 4.52
N TYR A 307 -4.14 -11.58 5.81
CA TYR A 307 -5.41 -11.52 6.54
C TYR A 307 -6.00 -10.10 6.57
N GLU A 308 -5.17 -9.07 6.76
CA GLU A 308 -5.60 -7.69 6.65
C GLU A 308 -6.07 -7.34 5.23
N ASP A 309 -5.36 -7.79 4.19
CA ASP A 309 -5.81 -7.60 2.80
C ASP A 309 -7.18 -8.27 2.52
N ILE A 310 -7.43 -9.46 3.09
CA ILE A 310 -8.73 -10.13 3.04
C ILE A 310 -9.81 -9.30 3.75
N ALA A 311 -9.50 -8.74 4.92
CA ALA A 311 -10.43 -7.88 5.67
C ALA A 311 -10.75 -6.58 4.91
N TYR A 312 -9.76 -5.92 4.31
CA TYR A 312 -10.00 -4.75 3.46
C TYR A 312 -10.84 -5.07 2.23
N ARG A 313 -10.61 -6.24 1.62
CA ARG A 313 -11.47 -6.72 0.54
C ARG A 313 -12.91 -6.91 1.00
N ALA A 314 -13.12 -7.48 2.19
CA ALA A 314 -14.47 -7.65 2.74
C ALA A 314 -15.20 -6.31 2.88
N MET A 315 -14.52 -5.28 3.39
CA MET A 315 -15.08 -3.93 3.46
C MET A 315 -15.48 -3.39 2.07
N ALA A 316 -14.62 -3.52 1.07
CA ALA A 316 -14.91 -3.05 -0.30
C ALA A 316 -16.11 -3.79 -0.93
N VAL A 317 -16.22 -5.10 -0.68
CA VAL A 317 -17.36 -5.91 -1.13
C VAL A 317 -18.63 -5.47 -0.41
N ASP A 318 -18.58 -5.26 0.91
CA ASP A 318 -19.73 -4.83 1.72
C ASP A 318 -20.24 -3.44 1.28
N VAL A 319 -19.35 -2.52 0.89
CA VAL A 319 -19.72 -1.22 0.31
C VAL A 319 -20.55 -1.40 -0.98
N ALA A 320 -20.16 -2.34 -1.86
CA ALA A 320 -20.91 -2.64 -3.07
C ALA A 320 -22.30 -3.27 -2.79
N ILE A 321 -22.37 -4.17 -1.80
CA ILE A 321 -23.63 -4.80 -1.37
C ILE A 321 -24.56 -3.78 -0.71
N ALA A 322 -24.03 -2.90 0.14
CA ALA A 322 -24.79 -1.82 0.77
C ALA A 322 -25.38 -0.86 -0.28
N ALA A 323 -24.64 -0.60 -1.36
CA ALA A 323 -25.11 0.18 -2.51
C ALA A 323 -26.07 -0.59 -3.45
N LYS A 324 -26.39 -1.86 -3.12
CA LYS A 324 -27.28 -2.76 -3.85
C LYS A 324 -26.86 -2.95 -5.32
N ILE A 325 -25.56 -2.92 -5.61
CA ILE A 325 -25.07 -3.08 -6.99
C ILE A 325 -25.34 -4.51 -7.48
N ASP A 326 -25.22 -5.49 -6.60
CA ASP A 326 -25.54 -6.90 -6.83
C ASP A 326 -27.01 -7.14 -7.21
N LYS A 327 -27.93 -6.24 -6.87
CA LYS A 327 -29.36 -6.33 -7.25
C LYS A 327 -29.67 -5.71 -8.61
N ARG A 328 -28.74 -4.98 -9.22
CA ARG A 328 -28.92 -4.38 -10.55
C ARG A 328 -28.69 -5.42 -11.64
N PRO A 329 -29.34 -5.30 -12.82
CA PRO A 329 -28.98 -6.12 -13.98
C PRO A 329 -27.53 -5.84 -14.39
N HIS A 330 -26.81 -6.86 -14.86
CA HIS A 330 -25.47 -6.68 -15.41
C HIS A 330 -25.58 -5.90 -16.74
N PRO A 331 -24.71 -4.91 -17.02
CA PRO A 331 -24.81 -4.04 -18.20
C PRO A 331 -24.53 -4.74 -19.54
N GLY A 332 -24.35 -6.07 -19.55
CA GLY A 332 -24.05 -6.85 -20.76
C GLY A 332 -22.67 -6.61 -21.38
N ILE A 333 -21.83 -5.76 -20.79
CA ILE A 333 -20.49 -5.43 -21.30
C ILE A 333 -19.52 -5.12 -20.15
N LEU A 334 -18.24 -5.46 -20.32
CA LEU A 334 -17.17 -5.04 -19.43
C LEU A 334 -16.69 -3.62 -19.77
N PRO A 335 -16.15 -2.86 -18.81
CA PRO A 335 -15.39 -1.67 -19.15
C PRO A 335 -14.19 -2.05 -20.04
N LYS A 336 -13.73 -1.09 -20.84
CA LYS A 336 -12.57 -1.27 -21.74
C LYS A 336 -11.34 -1.81 -21.00
N ASN A 337 -11.11 -1.32 -19.79
CA ASN A 337 -10.07 -1.79 -18.87
C ASN A 337 -10.69 -1.98 -17.48
N ILE A 338 -10.59 -3.15 -16.88
CA ILE A 338 -11.19 -3.40 -15.54
C ILE A 338 -10.40 -2.76 -14.39
N TYR A 339 -9.11 -2.44 -14.57
CA TYR A 339 -8.25 -1.88 -13.53
C TYR A 339 -8.33 -0.35 -13.44
N GLY A 340 -8.47 0.32 -14.58
CA GLY A 340 -8.56 1.78 -14.73
C GLY A 340 -9.80 2.15 -15.55
N THR A 341 -10.90 2.42 -14.85
CA THR A 341 -12.23 2.71 -15.43
C THR A 341 -12.93 3.80 -14.62
N ASP A 342 -14.20 4.05 -14.89
CA ASP A 342 -15.03 5.06 -14.26
C ASP A 342 -16.36 4.47 -13.73
N GLY A 343 -17.10 5.27 -12.98
CA GLY A 343 -18.47 4.97 -12.58
C GLY A 343 -18.60 3.79 -11.62
N VAL A 344 -19.57 2.89 -11.87
CA VAL A 344 -19.88 1.76 -10.96
C VAL A 344 -18.70 0.80 -10.82
N TRP A 345 -17.97 0.56 -11.92
CA TRP A 345 -16.82 -0.31 -11.88
C TRP A 345 -15.68 0.30 -11.07
N GLU A 346 -15.38 1.58 -11.27
CA GLU A 346 -14.35 2.28 -10.48
C GLU A 346 -14.67 2.28 -8.99
N ALA A 347 -15.94 2.51 -8.63
CA ALA A 347 -16.36 2.64 -7.24
C ALA A 347 -16.52 1.31 -6.49
N TYR A 348 -16.93 0.22 -7.16
CA TYR A 348 -17.43 -0.98 -6.45
C TYR A 348 -16.78 -2.31 -6.88
N SER A 349 -15.99 -2.32 -7.96
CA SER A 349 -15.26 -3.52 -8.38
C SER A 349 -13.98 -3.72 -7.56
N THR A 350 -13.44 -4.94 -7.54
CA THR A 350 -12.20 -5.27 -6.79
C THR A 350 -11.02 -5.81 -7.63
N PRO A 351 -10.90 -5.62 -8.95
CA PRO A 351 -9.91 -6.36 -9.75
C PRO A 351 -8.46 -6.05 -9.35
N SER A 352 -8.12 -4.79 -9.07
CA SER A 352 -6.76 -4.43 -8.61
C SER A 352 -6.45 -4.96 -7.21
N ARG A 353 -7.43 -4.96 -6.30
CA ARG A 353 -7.27 -5.52 -4.94
C ARG A 353 -7.11 -7.04 -5.00
N ASP A 354 -7.92 -7.69 -5.82
CA ASP A 354 -7.90 -9.15 -6.00
C ASP A 354 -6.58 -9.59 -6.67
N ALA A 355 -6.03 -8.82 -7.60
CA ALA A 355 -4.71 -9.06 -8.18
C ALA A 355 -3.59 -8.94 -7.12
N ARG A 356 -3.61 -7.87 -6.31
CA ARG A 356 -2.64 -7.68 -5.20
C ARG A 356 -2.70 -8.81 -4.17
N LEU A 357 -3.90 -9.24 -3.81
CA LEU A 357 -4.11 -10.35 -2.88
C LEU A 357 -3.49 -11.65 -3.42
N LYS A 358 -3.66 -11.94 -4.72
CA LYS A 358 -3.01 -13.09 -5.37
C LYS A 358 -1.49 -13.00 -5.35
N VAL A 359 -0.93 -11.82 -5.62
CA VAL A 359 0.51 -11.58 -5.52
C VAL A 359 1.01 -11.85 -4.10
N ALA A 360 0.30 -11.41 -3.07
CA ALA A 360 0.68 -11.64 -1.67
C ALA A 360 0.66 -13.15 -1.30
N PHE A 361 -0.38 -13.89 -1.72
CA PHE A 361 -0.42 -15.35 -1.54
C PHE A 361 0.72 -16.07 -2.27
N LYS A 362 1.02 -15.65 -3.52
CA LYS A 362 2.12 -16.20 -4.29
C LYS A 362 3.48 -15.87 -3.69
N GLU A 363 3.65 -14.66 -3.16
CA GLU A 363 4.86 -14.25 -2.45
C GLU A 363 5.07 -15.11 -1.20
N MET A 364 4.03 -15.33 -0.37
CA MET A 364 4.12 -16.23 0.78
C MET A 364 4.53 -17.65 0.37
N TYR A 365 3.94 -18.16 -0.72
CA TYR A 365 4.30 -19.47 -1.28
C TYR A 365 5.77 -19.53 -1.73
N ASP A 366 6.29 -18.50 -2.40
CA ASP A 366 7.66 -18.47 -2.88
C ASP A 366 8.69 -18.27 -1.77
N VAL A 367 8.47 -17.30 -0.88
CA VAL A 367 9.39 -16.95 0.20
C VAL A 367 9.56 -18.13 1.15
N ALA A 368 8.47 -18.81 1.53
CA ALA A 368 8.56 -19.98 2.40
C ALA A 368 9.36 -21.12 1.76
N ARG A 369 9.18 -21.36 0.46
CA ARG A 369 9.96 -22.37 -0.29
C ARG A 369 11.43 -21.97 -0.41
N SER A 370 11.70 -20.68 -0.68
CA SER A 370 13.05 -20.14 -0.75
C SER A 370 13.80 -20.34 0.58
N TYR A 371 13.18 -20.04 1.72
CA TYR A 371 13.78 -20.31 3.03
C TYR A 371 14.11 -21.79 3.24
N ILE A 372 13.22 -22.70 2.86
CA ILE A 372 13.48 -24.15 2.97
C ILE A 372 14.61 -24.59 2.03
N GLY A 373 14.67 -24.02 0.82
CA GLY A 373 15.76 -24.23 -0.14
C GLY A 373 17.10 -23.78 0.43
N SER A 374 17.21 -22.52 0.87
CA SER A 374 18.42 -21.97 1.49
C SER A 374 18.81 -22.72 2.76
N ALA A 375 17.84 -23.09 3.60
CA ALA A 375 18.07 -23.90 4.78
C ALA A 375 18.69 -25.27 4.44
N LYS A 376 18.24 -25.88 3.35
CA LYS A 376 18.77 -27.17 2.87
C LYS A 376 20.21 -27.02 2.37
N GLU A 377 20.52 -25.94 1.67
CA GLU A 377 21.84 -25.67 1.11
C GLU A 377 22.87 -25.30 2.19
N LEU A 378 22.49 -24.43 3.14
CA LEU A 378 23.39 -23.89 4.15
C LEU A 378 23.54 -24.80 5.38
N TYR A 379 22.45 -25.48 5.79
CA TYR A 379 22.39 -26.23 7.05
C TYR A 379 22.01 -27.71 6.86
N GLY A 380 21.80 -28.15 5.62
CA GLY A 380 21.51 -29.54 5.29
C GLY A 380 20.03 -29.94 5.38
N LYS A 381 19.74 -31.13 4.86
CA LYS A 381 18.36 -31.66 4.71
C LYS A 381 17.60 -31.82 6.03
N ALA A 382 18.29 -32.21 7.11
CA ALA A 382 17.64 -32.41 8.41
C ALA A 382 17.07 -31.09 8.95
N TYR A 383 17.85 -30.00 8.83
CA TYR A 383 17.43 -28.67 9.26
C TYR A 383 16.27 -28.15 8.39
N SER A 384 16.34 -28.32 7.07
CA SER A 384 15.27 -27.88 6.16
C SER A 384 13.94 -28.63 6.39
N LEU A 385 13.99 -29.92 6.75
CA LEU A 385 12.79 -30.67 7.16
C LEU A 385 12.21 -30.11 8.47
N LYS A 386 13.06 -29.79 9.45
CA LYS A 386 12.60 -29.18 10.71
C LYS A 386 11.93 -27.83 10.48
N LEU A 387 12.51 -26.98 9.63
CA LEU A 387 11.90 -25.71 9.26
C LEU A 387 10.55 -25.91 8.56
N ALA A 388 10.45 -26.88 7.64
CA ALA A 388 9.20 -27.21 6.98
C ALA A 388 8.12 -27.73 7.94
N GLU A 389 8.48 -28.49 8.98
CA GLU A 389 7.55 -28.89 10.06
C GLU A 389 7.00 -27.68 10.81
N VAL A 390 7.87 -26.73 11.16
CA VAL A 390 7.48 -25.49 11.84
C VAL A 390 6.56 -24.66 10.94
N PHE A 391 6.90 -24.49 9.66
CA PHE A 391 6.05 -23.77 8.71
C PHE A 391 4.68 -24.44 8.53
N LEU A 392 4.64 -25.77 8.50
CA LEU A 392 3.36 -26.49 8.42
C LEU A 392 2.53 -26.32 9.70
N ALA A 393 3.17 -26.30 10.88
CA ALA A 393 2.50 -26.02 12.14
C ALA A 393 1.92 -24.60 12.19
N VAL A 394 2.71 -23.60 11.80
CA VAL A 394 2.27 -22.20 11.64
C VAL A 394 1.09 -22.12 10.67
N TYR A 395 1.20 -22.76 9.50
CA TYR A 395 0.11 -22.78 8.52
C TYR A 395 -1.16 -23.39 9.10
N ASN A 396 -1.07 -24.54 9.76
CA ASN A 396 -2.25 -25.20 10.32
C ASN A 396 -2.90 -24.38 11.44
N ASP A 397 -2.15 -23.57 12.17
CA ASP A 397 -2.73 -22.66 13.17
C ASP A 397 -3.43 -21.49 12.48
N TYR A 398 -2.69 -20.66 11.74
CA TYR A 398 -3.23 -19.43 11.16
C TYR A 398 -4.20 -19.68 10.00
N GLY A 399 -3.90 -20.65 9.13
CA GLY A 399 -4.70 -20.96 7.96
C GLY A 399 -6.15 -21.37 8.28
N PHE A 400 -6.38 -22.03 9.41
CA PHE A 400 -7.71 -22.49 9.81
C PHE A 400 -8.37 -21.61 10.88
N ASN A 401 -7.58 -20.87 11.68
CA ASN A 401 -8.10 -20.05 12.78
C ASN A 401 -8.26 -18.57 12.43
N LEU A 402 -7.53 -18.04 11.44
CA LEU A 402 -7.81 -16.71 10.88
C LEU A 402 -8.94 -16.82 9.86
N GLY A 403 -9.81 -15.82 9.84
CA GLY A 403 -10.91 -15.80 8.89
C GLY A 403 -11.79 -14.57 9.04
N ILE A 404 -12.68 -14.40 8.07
CA ILE A 404 -13.69 -13.35 8.06
C ILE A 404 -15.07 -13.97 8.08
N THR A 405 -16.07 -13.19 8.46
CA THR A 405 -17.48 -13.55 8.28
C THR A 405 -18.09 -12.62 7.27
N TYR A 406 -18.87 -13.15 6.33
CA TYR A 406 -19.72 -12.35 5.46
C TYR A 406 -21.18 -12.77 5.62
N THR A 407 -22.11 -11.89 5.26
CA THR A 407 -23.55 -12.21 5.26
C THR A 407 -23.98 -12.57 3.85
N ASN A 408 -24.55 -13.76 3.66
CA ASN A 408 -25.00 -14.22 2.36
C ASN A 408 -26.30 -13.52 1.91
N SER A 409 -26.73 -13.78 0.68
CA SER A 409 -27.91 -13.19 0.03
C SER A 409 -29.23 -13.49 0.73
N VAL A 410 -29.28 -14.48 1.63
CA VAL A 410 -30.46 -14.83 2.44
C VAL A 410 -30.34 -14.36 3.90
N GLY A 411 -29.26 -13.65 4.27
CA GLY A 411 -29.06 -13.05 5.58
C GLY A 411 -28.34 -13.94 6.60
N GLU A 412 -27.83 -15.10 6.19
CA GLU A 412 -27.07 -16.00 7.08
C GLU A 412 -25.59 -15.62 7.10
N SER A 413 -24.97 -15.77 8.27
CA SER A 413 -23.53 -15.57 8.45
C SER A 413 -22.75 -16.77 7.95
N VAL A 414 -21.75 -16.52 7.10
CA VAL A 414 -20.83 -17.53 6.56
C VAL A 414 -19.42 -17.20 7.05
N TRP A 415 -18.81 -18.13 7.81
CA TRP A 415 -17.41 -18.05 8.19
C TRP A 415 -16.54 -18.54 7.03
N LEU A 416 -15.50 -17.77 6.68
CA LEU A 416 -14.48 -18.14 5.72
C LEU A 416 -13.11 -18.05 6.39
N SER A 417 -12.48 -19.20 6.59
CA SER A 417 -11.09 -19.27 7.03
C SER A 417 -10.12 -18.76 5.97
N PHE A 418 -8.91 -18.41 6.39
CA PHE A 418 -7.83 -17.99 5.51
C PHE A 418 -7.53 -19.06 4.43
N ASP A 419 -7.51 -20.34 4.81
CA ASP A 419 -7.27 -21.44 3.86
C ASP A 419 -8.43 -21.61 2.87
N GLU A 420 -9.67 -21.36 3.28
CA GLU A 420 -10.81 -21.35 2.35
C GLU A 420 -10.74 -20.18 1.38
N VAL A 421 -10.34 -18.99 1.82
CA VAL A 421 -10.11 -17.84 0.94
C VAL A 421 -8.99 -18.16 -0.05
N ARG A 422 -7.88 -18.74 0.40
CA ARG A 422 -6.81 -19.22 -0.49
C ARG A 422 -7.34 -20.23 -1.52
N ALA A 423 -8.11 -21.23 -1.08
CA ALA A 423 -8.65 -22.26 -1.96
C ALA A 423 -9.59 -21.69 -3.03
N ARG A 424 -10.31 -20.60 -2.70
CA ARG A 424 -11.27 -19.92 -3.57
C ARG A 424 -10.67 -18.70 -4.28
N LEU A 425 -9.37 -18.41 -4.11
CA LEU A 425 -8.78 -17.10 -4.46
C LEU A 425 -8.99 -16.70 -5.92
N PHE A 426 -8.92 -17.67 -6.84
CA PHE A 426 -9.10 -17.47 -8.28
C PHE A 426 -10.57 -17.64 -8.74
N ASP A 427 -11.46 -18.01 -7.83
CA ASP A 427 -12.90 -18.00 -8.01
C ASP A 427 -13.54 -16.68 -7.52
N LEU A 428 -12.82 -15.88 -6.72
CA LEU A 428 -13.32 -14.59 -6.23
C LEU A 428 -13.71 -13.67 -7.38
N SER A 429 -14.98 -13.28 -7.46
CA SER A 429 -15.41 -12.31 -8.45
C SER A 429 -15.05 -10.88 -8.06
N PHE A 430 -14.40 -10.19 -8.99
CA PHE A 430 -14.15 -8.75 -8.92
C PHE A 430 -15.32 -7.90 -9.42
N ASP A 431 -16.29 -8.50 -10.11
CA ASP A 431 -17.38 -7.80 -10.80
C ASP A 431 -18.42 -7.33 -9.77
N PRO A 432 -18.75 -6.02 -9.75
CA PRO A 432 -19.61 -5.46 -8.72
C PRO A 432 -21.07 -5.89 -8.82
N TYR A 433 -21.50 -6.41 -9.97
CA TYR A 433 -22.88 -6.85 -10.19
C TYR A 433 -23.13 -8.28 -9.72
N HIS A 434 -22.09 -9.08 -9.47
CA HIS A 434 -22.29 -10.44 -8.98
C HIS A 434 -22.74 -10.46 -7.52
N SER A 435 -23.53 -11.49 -7.17
CA SER A 435 -23.95 -11.76 -5.80
C SER A 435 -22.76 -11.92 -4.84
N ILE A 436 -23.01 -11.69 -3.55
CA ILE A 436 -21.99 -11.81 -2.50
C ILE A 436 -21.34 -13.21 -2.48
N GLU A 437 -22.09 -14.25 -2.83
CA GLU A 437 -21.62 -15.62 -2.98
C GLU A 437 -20.51 -15.73 -4.03
N LEU A 438 -20.76 -15.19 -5.24
CA LEU A 438 -19.75 -15.14 -6.30
C LEU A 438 -18.60 -14.19 -5.97
N ARG A 439 -18.86 -13.09 -5.25
CA ARG A 439 -17.79 -12.21 -4.73
C ARG A 439 -16.85 -12.96 -3.78
N TRP A 440 -17.31 -14.04 -3.14
CA TRP A 440 -16.50 -14.91 -2.27
C TRP A 440 -16.20 -16.30 -2.83
N GLY A 441 -16.39 -16.50 -4.14
CA GLY A 441 -16.03 -17.74 -4.83
C GLY A 441 -16.79 -18.97 -4.32
N ALA A 442 -18.00 -18.76 -3.78
CA ALA A 442 -18.85 -19.83 -3.27
C ALA A 442 -19.23 -20.83 -4.36
N LYS A 443 -19.44 -22.09 -3.96
CA LYS A 443 -19.85 -23.20 -4.84
C LYS A 443 -20.95 -24.01 -4.18
N GLY A 444 -21.63 -24.85 -4.97
CA GLY A 444 -22.63 -25.80 -4.47
C GLY A 444 -23.79 -25.12 -3.72
N LYS A 445 -24.08 -25.59 -2.50
CA LYS A 445 -25.20 -25.10 -1.68
C LYS A 445 -25.03 -23.64 -1.26
N GLU A 446 -23.81 -23.19 -0.97
CA GLU A 446 -23.52 -21.81 -0.59
C GLU A 446 -23.89 -20.86 -1.74
N LEU A 447 -23.45 -21.19 -2.96
CA LEU A 447 -23.77 -20.41 -4.17
C LEU A 447 -25.28 -20.36 -4.48
N ALA A 448 -26.04 -21.39 -4.11
CA ALA A 448 -27.48 -21.43 -4.37
C ALA A 448 -28.28 -20.36 -3.61
N SER A 449 -27.70 -19.76 -2.56
CA SER A 449 -28.31 -18.61 -1.87
C SER A 449 -28.28 -17.33 -2.73
N GLY A 450 -27.33 -17.22 -3.65
CA GLY A 450 -27.23 -16.15 -4.63
C GLY A 450 -28.26 -16.27 -5.75
N LYS A 451 -28.94 -15.16 -6.07
CA LYS A 451 -29.97 -15.09 -7.12
C LYS A 451 -29.47 -14.43 -8.40
N ASP A 452 -28.26 -14.77 -8.83
CA ASP A 452 -27.70 -14.25 -10.09
C ASP A 452 -28.50 -14.72 -11.31
N SER A 453 -28.85 -13.77 -12.18
CA SER A 453 -29.42 -14.04 -13.50
C SER A 453 -28.46 -14.85 -14.39
N ASP A 454 -28.98 -15.45 -15.46
CA ASP A 454 -28.16 -16.19 -16.42
C ASP A 454 -27.08 -15.32 -17.09
N VAL A 455 -27.37 -14.03 -17.32
CA VAL A 455 -26.40 -13.06 -17.83
C VAL A 455 -25.22 -12.89 -16.86
N LYS A 456 -25.50 -12.74 -15.57
CA LYS A 456 -24.44 -12.64 -14.54
C LYS A 456 -23.61 -13.92 -14.49
N LYS A 457 -24.27 -15.08 -14.47
CA LYS A 457 -23.57 -16.38 -14.47
C LYS A 457 -22.71 -16.59 -15.72
N SER A 458 -23.14 -16.12 -16.89
CA SER A 458 -22.34 -16.22 -18.12
C SER A 458 -21.10 -15.32 -18.08
N PHE A 459 -21.24 -14.08 -17.58
CA PHE A 459 -20.10 -13.19 -17.35
C PHE A 459 -19.12 -13.76 -16.32
N TYR A 460 -19.61 -14.26 -15.19
CA TYR A 460 -18.76 -14.93 -14.21
C TYR A 460 -17.96 -16.07 -14.84
N LYS A 461 -18.57 -16.93 -15.67
CA LYS A 461 -17.85 -18.00 -16.37
C LYS A 461 -16.81 -17.45 -17.35
N ALA A 462 -17.18 -16.45 -18.14
CA ALA A 462 -16.29 -15.87 -19.16
C ALA A 462 -15.08 -15.13 -18.57
N GLN A 463 -15.22 -14.54 -17.37
CA GLN A 463 -14.17 -13.79 -16.68
C GLN A 463 -13.08 -14.66 -16.02
N TYR A 464 -13.08 -15.99 -16.18
CA TYR A 464 -12.16 -16.86 -15.42
C TYR A 464 -10.68 -16.58 -15.68
N ARG A 465 -10.28 -16.26 -16.92
CA ARG A 465 -8.89 -15.92 -17.27
C ARG A 465 -8.47 -14.60 -16.63
N LEU A 466 -9.37 -13.61 -16.63
CA LEU A 466 -9.17 -12.34 -15.94
C LEU A 466 -9.01 -12.58 -14.43
N ARG A 467 -9.79 -13.49 -13.83
CA ARG A 467 -9.59 -13.86 -12.41
C ARG A 467 -8.29 -14.61 -12.17
N ASN A 468 -7.77 -15.37 -13.11
CA ASN A 468 -6.46 -16.01 -12.99
C ASN A 468 -5.29 -15.03 -13.11
N ASN A 469 -5.53 -13.81 -13.60
CA ASN A 469 -4.50 -12.81 -13.76
C ASN A 469 -4.06 -12.24 -12.40
N MET A 470 -2.74 -12.12 -12.22
CA MET A 470 -2.10 -11.50 -11.06
C MET A 470 -1.50 -10.12 -11.41
N GLU A 471 -1.31 -9.84 -12.69
CA GLU A 471 -0.76 -8.59 -13.17
C GLU A 471 -1.87 -7.57 -13.44
N ARG A 472 -1.67 -6.35 -12.95
CA ARG A 472 -2.55 -5.22 -13.25
C ARG A 472 -2.00 -4.56 -14.50
N VAL A 473 -2.82 -4.44 -15.54
CA VAL A 473 -2.37 -3.84 -16.81
C VAL A 473 -3.26 -2.64 -17.12
N TYR A 474 -2.75 -1.45 -16.85
CA TYR A 474 -3.48 -0.21 -17.03
C TYR A 474 -3.27 0.39 -18.43
N GLY A 475 -4.24 1.20 -18.88
CA GLY A 475 -4.14 1.92 -20.16
C GLY A 475 -4.29 1.07 -21.42
N VAL A 476 -4.56 -0.23 -21.30
CA VAL A 476 -4.81 -1.17 -22.41
C VAL A 476 -6.17 -1.84 -22.28
N GLU A 477 -6.65 -2.53 -23.32
CA GLU A 477 -7.90 -3.29 -23.20
C GLU A 477 -7.73 -4.55 -22.36
N THR A 478 -8.75 -4.91 -21.57
CA THR A 478 -8.80 -6.15 -20.78
C THR A 478 -9.90 -7.08 -21.31
N PRO A 479 -9.71 -7.71 -22.50
CA PRO A 479 -10.70 -8.62 -23.07
C PRO A 479 -10.87 -9.87 -22.21
N LEU A 480 -11.99 -10.58 -22.37
CA LEU A 480 -12.28 -11.83 -21.63
C LEU A 480 -11.25 -12.95 -21.86
N THR A 481 -10.47 -12.87 -22.95
CA THR A 481 -9.39 -13.80 -23.27
C THR A 481 -8.09 -13.50 -22.51
N MET A 482 -7.95 -12.32 -21.90
CA MET A 482 -6.75 -11.91 -21.17
C MET A 482 -6.56 -12.74 -19.89
N GLY A 483 -5.29 -13.04 -19.59
CA GLY A 483 -4.88 -13.79 -18.42
C GLY A 483 -4.62 -15.26 -18.72
N PRO A 484 -3.98 -15.98 -17.78
CA PRO A 484 -3.62 -17.37 -17.98
C PRO A 484 -4.84 -18.28 -17.88
N GLU A 485 -4.79 -19.39 -18.62
CA GLU A 485 -5.86 -20.39 -18.61
C GLU A 485 -5.95 -21.12 -17.26
N ARG A 486 -4.81 -21.30 -16.60
CA ARG A 486 -4.71 -21.92 -15.28
C ARG A 486 -4.17 -20.92 -14.27
N PRO A 487 -4.68 -20.92 -13.04
CA PRO A 487 -4.14 -20.08 -11.98
C PRO A 487 -2.72 -20.51 -11.60
N ALA A 488 -1.96 -19.60 -11.00
CA ALA A 488 -0.68 -19.91 -10.38
C ALA A 488 -0.86 -20.81 -9.16
N ASP A 489 0.14 -21.66 -8.88
CA ASP A 489 0.16 -22.44 -7.63
C ASP A 489 0.53 -21.55 -6.45
N ILE A 490 -0.28 -21.64 -5.40
CA ILE A 490 -0.17 -20.89 -4.14
C ILE A 490 -0.41 -21.80 -2.92
N ASP A 491 -0.55 -23.11 -3.12
CA ASP A 491 -0.90 -24.05 -2.04
C ASP A 491 0.34 -24.46 -1.24
N LEU A 492 0.78 -23.55 -0.36
CA LEU A 492 1.95 -23.74 0.50
C LEU A 492 1.80 -24.97 1.40
N ARG A 493 0.61 -25.20 1.95
CA ARG A 493 0.34 -26.34 2.83
C ARG A 493 0.54 -27.66 2.11
N SER A 494 -0.06 -27.81 0.93
CA SER A 494 0.12 -29.02 0.12
C SER A 494 1.56 -29.23 -0.30
N TRP A 495 2.28 -28.15 -0.63
CA TRP A 495 3.71 -28.21 -0.95
C TRP A 495 4.53 -28.69 0.26
N LEU A 496 4.33 -28.12 1.45
CA LEU A 496 5.01 -28.50 2.69
C LEU A 496 4.76 -29.98 3.04
N MET A 497 3.51 -30.44 2.95
CA MET A 497 3.16 -31.83 3.20
C MET A 497 3.83 -32.81 2.22
N LYS A 498 3.95 -32.43 0.94
CA LYS A 498 4.67 -33.24 -0.06
C LYS A 498 6.15 -33.30 0.26
N TYR A 499 6.77 -32.17 0.56
CA TYR A 499 8.18 -32.06 0.91
C TYR A 499 8.54 -32.91 2.13
N LEU A 500 7.75 -32.81 3.22
CA LEU A 500 7.94 -33.59 4.44
C LEU A 500 7.77 -35.11 4.22
N LYS A 501 6.91 -35.51 3.29
CA LYS A 501 6.70 -36.93 2.91
C LYS A 501 7.74 -37.44 1.91
N GLY A 502 8.75 -36.63 1.56
CA GLY A 502 9.74 -36.99 0.54
C GLY A 502 9.16 -37.15 -0.87
N LYS A 503 7.94 -36.63 -1.13
CA LYS A 503 7.34 -36.65 -2.46
C LYS A 503 8.01 -35.58 -3.34
N PRO A 504 8.05 -35.77 -4.67
CA PRO A 504 8.52 -34.74 -5.58
C PRO A 504 7.76 -33.42 -5.39
N VAL A 505 8.49 -32.31 -5.35
CA VAL A 505 7.97 -30.95 -5.27
C VAL A 505 8.62 -30.09 -6.35
N SER A 506 7.88 -29.14 -6.91
CA SER A 506 8.46 -28.16 -7.83
C SER A 506 9.22 -27.09 -7.03
N TRP A 507 10.42 -26.79 -7.51
CA TRP A 507 11.27 -25.68 -7.07
C TRP A 507 11.25 -24.53 -8.07
N ASP A 508 10.41 -24.62 -9.09
CA ASP A 508 10.30 -23.57 -10.10
C ASP A 508 9.65 -22.34 -9.46
N PHE A 509 10.35 -21.23 -9.58
CA PHE A 509 9.83 -19.92 -9.22
C PHE A 509 9.29 -19.29 -10.49
N VAL A 510 7.97 -19.20 -10.60
CA VAL A 510 7.35 -18.33 -11.60
C VAL A 510 7.63 -16.89 -11.17
N GLU A 511 8.51 -16.24 -11.90
CA GLU A 511 8.84 -14.83 -11.69
C GLU A 511 7.58 -14.00 -11.96
N ILE A 512 6.95 -13.49 -10.90
CA ILE A 512 6.01 -12.39 -11.04
C ILE A 512 6.91 -11.19 -11.36
N ARG A 513 6.74 -10.54 -12.50
CA ARG A 513 7.48 -9.34 -12.88
C ARG A 513 6.63 -8.08 -12.65
N PRO A 514 6.26 -7.71 -11.41
CA PRO A 514 5.65 -6.41 -11.16
C PRO A 514 6.66 -5.27 -11.39
N GLU A 515 7.91 -5.58 -11.72
CA GLU A 515 9.01 -4.63 -11.83
C GLU A 515 9.03 -3.82 -13.14
N ILE A 516 8.20 -4.19 -14.12
CA ILE A 516 8.08 -3.51 -15.42
C ILE A 516 6.62 -3.57 -15.87
N VAL A 517 5.74 -2.81 -15.23
CA VAL A 517 4.45 -2.49 -15.85
C VAL A 517 4.31 -0.98 -15.94
N ALA A 518 4.63 -0.47 -17.13
CA ALA A 518 3.85 0.56 -17.80
C ALA A 518 4.32 0.68 -19.27
N GLY A 519 3.46 0.26 -20.20
CA GLY A 519 3.62 0.48 -21.65
C GLY A 519 4.48 -0.56 -22.37
N THR A 520 3.82 -1.43 -23.13
CA THR A 520 4.25 -1.99 -24.43
C THR A 520 5.53 -2.83 -24.58
N ASP A 521 6.19 -3.32 -23.53
CA ASP A 521 7.34 -4.24 -23.72
C ASP A 521 7.04 -5.73 -23.42
N ILE A 522 5.76 -6.13 -23.34
CA ILE A 522 5.38 -7.51 -22.97
C ILE A 522 5.43 -8.49 -24.17
N PHE A 523 5.64 -8.03 -25.41
CA PHE A 523 5.63 -8.90 -26.60
C PHE A 523 6.97 -9.10 -27.31
N SER A 524 8.11 -8.75 -26.70
CA SER A 524 9.41 -9.11 -27.28
C SER A 524 10.47 -9.48 -26.25
N SER A 525 10.48 -10.74 -25.82
CA SER A 525 11.74 -11.44 -25.61
C SER A 525 11.49 -12.94 -25.62
N GLY A 526 11.73 -13.55 -26.77
CA GLY A 526 12.01 -14.97 -26.85
C GLY A 526 13.27 -15.29 -26.03
N SER A 527 13.19 -16.43 -25.34
CA SER A 527 14.29 -17.30 -24.92
C SER A 527 15.72 -16.76 -25.12
N ASN A 528 16.34 -16.31 -24.03
CA ASN A 528 17.71 -16.64 -23.63
C ASN A 528 18.08 -15.81 -22.40
N VAL A 529 17.89 -16.38 -21.21
CA VAL A 529 18.41 -15.82 -19.94
C VAL A 529 19.18 -16.94 -19.26
N ALA A 530 20.38 -16.61 -18.77
CA ALA A 530 21.27 -17.53 -18.06
C ALA A 530 20.54 -18.24 -16.91
N SER A 531 20.88 -19.50 -16.67
CA SER A 531 20.28 -20.30 -15.62
C SER A 531 20.60 -19.72 -14.24
N ASP A 532 19.65 -19.82 -13.29
CA ASP A 532 19.85 -19.40 -11.89
C ASP A 532 21.08 -20.06 -11.21
N SER A 533 21.61 -21.14 -11.78
CA SER A 533 22.86 -21.77 -11.33
C SER A 533 24.11 -20.92 -11.59
N ASP A 534 24.07 -20.04 -12.59
CA ASP A 534 25.21 -19.21 -13.00
C ASP A 534 25.31 -17.91 -12.19
N ILE A 535 24.16 -17.39 -11.70
CA ILE A 535 24.09 -16.25 -10.78
C ILE A 535 24.59 -16.64 -9.38
N LEU A 536 24.34 -17.88 -8.95
CA LEU A 536 24.87 -18.46 -7.72
C LEU A 536 26.39 -18.74 -7.80
N LYS A 537 26.89 -19.20 -8.96
CA LYS A 537 28.34 -19.43 -9.17
C LYS A 537 29.17 -18.16 -9.16
N ALA A 538 28.66 -17.07 -9.73
CA ALA A 538 29.35 -15.77 -9.72
C ALA A 538 29.47 -15.16 -8.31
N SER A 539 28.50 -15.43 -7.42
CA SER A 539 28.59 -15.04 -6.00
C SER A 539 29.61 -15.88 -5.21
N LEU A 540 29.94 -17.08 -5.67
CA LEU A 540 30.85 -18.01 -4.98
C LEU A 540 32.33 -17.82 -5.36
N GLN A 541 32.64 -17.35 -6.57
CA GLN A 541 34.04 -17.13 -6.98
C GLN A 541 34.72 -15.97 -6.24
N ASN A 542 33.97 -14.94 -5.84
CA ASN A 542 34.56 -13.78 -5.14
C ASN A 542 34.79 -14.03 -3.63
N VAL A 543 34.04 -14.94 -3.01
CA VAL A 543 34.29 -15.39 -1.62
C VAL A 543 35.58 -16.21 -1.52
N SER A 544 35.91 -16.98 -2.56
CA SER A 544 37.17 -17.74 -2.62
C SER A 544 38.42 -16.87 -2.81
N VAL A 545 38.30 -15.68 -3.40
CA VAL A 545 39.43 -14.76 -3.60
C VAL A 545 39.76 -14.01 -2.31
N GLU A 546 38.73 -13.56 -1.56
CA GLU A 546 38.91 -12.84 -0.29
C GLU A 546 39.44 -13.74 0.84
N LEU A 547 39.11 -15.03 0.84
CA LEU A 547 39.70 -16.03 1.74
C LEU A 547 41.13 -16.47 1.36
N SER A 548 41.56 -16.20 0.13
CA SER A 548 42.93 -16.48 -0.32
C SER A 548 43.92 -15.37 0.07
N GLU A 549 43.45 -14.12 0.14
CA GLU A 549 44.25 -12.96 0.54
C GLU A 549 44.44 -12.85 2.06
N GLN A 550 43.56 -13.48 2.87
CA GLN A 550 43.73 -13.57 4.33
C GLN A 550 44.65 -14.72 4.79
N ARG A 551 45.17 -15.56 3.87
CA ARG A 551 46.07 -16.67 4.19
C ARG A 551 47.56 -16.32 4.23
N THR A 552 47.96 -15.07 3.99
CA THR A 552 49.38 -14.65 3.91
C THR A 552 50.01 -14.23 5.24
N LEU A 553 49.38 -14.52 6.39
CA LEU A 553 49.91 -14.19 7.71
C LEU A 553 50.17 -15.40 8.62
N PHE A 554 50.70 -16.51 8.10
CA PHE A 554 51.42 -17.47 8.93
C PHE A 554 52.57 -18.10 8.11
N SER A 555 53.81 -17.94 8.61
CA SER A 555 55.02 -18.38 7.91
C SER A 555 55.18 -19.90 7.88
N ALA A 556 55.81 -20.40 6.82
CA ALA A 556 55.93 -21.81 6.41
C ALA A 556 56.76 -22.76 7.33
N ASN A 557 56.90 -22.51 8.63
CA ASN A 557 57.74 -23.35 9.51
C ASN A 557 56.99 -24.21 10.54
N GLU A 558 55.64 -24.24 10.55
CA GLU A 558 54.88 -25.03 11.54
C GLU A 558 54.25 -26.33 10.99
N ILE A 559 54.46 -26.66 9.71
CA ILE A 559 53.82 -27.82 9.05
C ILE A 559 54.59 -29.15 9.23
N ALA A 560 55.73 -29.16 9.93
CA ALA A 560 56.57 -30.37 10.03
C ALA A 560 56.40 -31.22 11.31
N ALA A 561 55.54 -30.84 12.26
CA ALA A 561 55.53 -31.47 13.58
C ALA A 561 54.15 -31.89 14.11
N VAL A 562 53.26 -32.47 13.30
CA VAL A 562 52.12 -33.26 13.82
C VAL A 562 51.81 -34.43 12.88
N LYS A 563 52.72 -35.41 12.84
CA LYS A 563 52.43 -36.80 12.45
C LYS A 563 52.84 -37.68 13.64
N LYS A 564 51.98 -37.79 14.65
CA LYS A 564 51.83 -38.94 15.55
C LYS A 564 50.81 -38.66 16.65
N ASP A 565 50.07 -39.72 16.95
CA ASP A 565 49.24 -39.99 18.14
C ASP A 565 47.84 -39.35 18.21
N GLU A 566 46.86 -40.20 17.87
CA GLU A 566 45.49 -40.16 18.37
C GLU A 566 45.48 -40.26 19.90
N ALA A 567 44.49 -39.59 20.52
CA ALA A 567 44.19 -39.57 21.95
C ALA A 567 45.03 -38.64 22.84
N SER A 568 44.97 -37.33 22.59
CA SER A 568 44.66 -36.32 23.62
C SER A 568 44.47 -34.94 22.95
N LEU A 569 43.82 -34.02 23.66
CA LEU A 569 43.55 -32.61 23.32
C LEU A 569 42.15 -32.31 22.75
N ASN A 570 41.19 -32.42 23.67
CA ASN A 570 40.17 -31.39 23.89
C ASN A 570 40.78 -29.97 23.86
N ASN A 571 39.96 -29.01 23.44
CA ASN A 571 40.08 -27.55 23.64
C ASN A 571 40.87 -26.67 22.65
N ALA A 572 40.94 -27.04 21.37
CA ALA A 572 41.34 -26.08 20.34
C ALA A 572 40.52 -26.24 19.05
N ASN A 573 39.22 -25.97 19.12
CA ASN A 573 38.34 -25.61 17.98
C ASN A 573 36.98 -25.10 18.49
N LYS A 574 37.00 -24.15 19.44
CA LYS A 574 35.81 -23.44 19.95
C LYS A 574 35.66 -22.01 19.42
N SER A 575 36.36 -21.67 18.34
CA SER A 575 36.35 -20.32 17.75
C SER A 575 35.91 -20.35 16.29
N ALA A 576 34.69 -20.83 16.05
CA ALA A 576 33.89 -20.56 14.84
C ALA A 576 32.36 -20.64 15.11
N ALA A 577 31.95 -20.54 16.39
CA ALA A 577 30.57 -20.62 16.83
C ALA A 577 30.19 -19.46 17.77
N ILE A 578 30.77 -18.27 17.53
CA ILE A 578 30.46 -17.03 18.25
C ILE A 578 29.96 -16.01 17.22
N ALA A 579 28.70 -16.14 16.80
CA ALA A 579 27.95 -15.09 16.11
C ALA A 579 26.42 -15.20 16.34
N LEU A 580 26.00 -15.86 17.42
CA LEU A 580 24.60 -15.83 17.90
C LEU A 580 24.56 -15.94 19.44
N ALA A 581 25.16 -14.95 20.10
CA ALA A 581 25.16 -14.87 21.56
C ALA A 581 25.22 -13.42 22.05
N VAL A 582 24.25 -12.57 21.68
CA VAL A 582 23.88 -11.39 22.47
C VAL A 582 22.38 -11.16 22.31
N LEU A 583 21.59 -11.66 23.26
CA LEU A 583 20.27 -11.10 23.54
C LEU A 583 20.48 -9.99 24.57
N PRO A 584 20.15 -8.72 24.29
CA PRO A 584 19.86 -7.81 25.39
C PRO A 584 18.53 -8.25 26.01
N LYS A 585 18.57 -8.55 27.31
CA LYS A 585 17.35 -8.46 28.13
C LYS A 585 16.90 -7.00 28.10
N SER A 586 15.79 -6.69 27.46
CA SER A 586 15.01 -5.50 27.83
C SER A 586 13.87 -5.95 28.73
N GLU A 587 14.03 -5.74 30.03
CA GLU A 587 12.89 -5.44 30.90
C GLU A 587 12.37 -4.04 30.51
N ALA A 588 11.04 -3.86 30.55
CA ALA A 588 10.22 -2.82 29.90
C ALA A 588 10.04 -3.09 28.38
N ASP A 589 8.88 -3.46 27.86
CA ASP A 589 7.54 -2.94 28.14
C ASP A 589 6.48 -4.05 28.00
N LYS A 590 5.63 -4.24 29.02
CA LYS A 590 4.57 -5.28 29.04
C LYS A 590 3.26 -4.79 28.39
N SER A 591 3.31 -3.87 27.43
CA SER A 591 2.11 -3.27 26.81
C SER A 591 2.01 -3.31 25.29
N GLU A 592 2.83 -4.06 24.56
CA GLU A 592 2.59 -4.30 23.12
C GLU A 592 2.17 -5.75 22.87
N VAL A 593 0.98 -6.10 23.35
CA VAL A 593 0.25 -7.23 22.79
C VAL A 593 -0.21 -6.79 21.40
N TRP A 594 0.34 -7.43 20.38
CA TRP A 594 -0.13 -7.35 19.00
C TRP A 594 -1.64 -7.64 18.98
N THR A 595 -2.46 -6.59 18.89
CA THR A 595 -3.89 -6.74 18.62
C THR A 595 -4.06 -6.76 17.09
N PRO A 596 -4.36 -7.92 16.48
CA PRO A 596 -4.80 -7.93 15.09
C PRO A 596 -5.98 -6.98 14.93
N TYR A 597 -6.12 -6.37 13.76
CA TYR A 597 -7.37 -5.71 13.37
C TYR A 597 -8.51 -6.71 13.55
N ARG A 598 -9.28 -6.56 14.65
CA ARG A 598 -10.59 -7.18 14.76
C ARG A 598 -11.50 -6.34 13.89
N ALA A 599 -11.91 -6.90 12.76
CA ALA A 599 -13.12 -6.45 12.10
C ALA A 599 -14.24 -6.56 13.15
N ASP A 600 -14.59 -5.43 13.76
CA ASP A 600 -15.76 -5.36 14.61
C ASP A 600 -16.96 -5.56 13.69
N THR A 601 -17.64 -6.70 13.83
CA THR A 601 -18.84 -7.06 13.07
C THR A 601 -19.99 -6.05 13.26
N SER A 602 -19.84 -5.09 14.19
CA SER A 602 -20.74 -3.95 14.36
C SER A 602 -20.60 -2.83 13.31
N GLN A 603 -19.53 -2.79 12.49
CA GLN A 603 -19.36 -1.73 11.48
C GLN A 603 -20.37 -1.79 10.33
N SER A 604 -20.97 -2.96 10.08
CA SER A 604 -22.09 -3.12 9.14
C SER A 604 -23.31 -2.27 9.51
N GLN A 605 -23.44 -1.85 10.78
CA GLN A 605 -24.55 -1.00 11.24
C GLN A 605 -24.28 0.52 11.06
N LEU A 606 -23.02 0.94 10.94
CA LEU A 606 -22.65 2.36 10.80
C LEU A 606 -22.75 2.87 9.35
N ILE A 607 -22.75 1.97 8.36
CA ILE A 607 -22.93 2.30 6.94
C ILE A 607 -24.34 2.85 6.63
N ASN A 608 -25.33 2.61 7.51
CA ASN A 608 -26.72 3.06 7.34
C ASN A 608 -26.95 4.58 7.47
N LYS A 609 -25.90 5.39 7.70
CA LYS A 609 -26.01 6.87 7.75
C LYS A 609 -25.51 7.60 6.50
N ALA A 610 -24.99 6.89 5.49
CA ALA A 610 -24.64 7.50 4.21
C ALA A 610 -25.90 7.69 3.34
N VAL A 611 -26.39 8.93 3.29
CA VAL A 611 -27.48 9.33 2.38
C VAL A 611 -27.02 9.15 0.92
N PRO A 612 -27.78 8.49 0.04
CA PRO A 612 -27.42 8.37 -1.36
C PRO A 612 -27.54 9.72 -2.07
N LEU A 613 -26.40 10.32 -2.43
CA LEU A 613 -26.33 11.46 -3.33
C LEU A 613 -26.31 10.95 -4.77
N ASN A 614 -27.50 10.90 -5.38
CA ASN A 614 -27.61 10.81 -6.83
C ASN A 614 -28.51 11.94 -7.31
N LYS A 615 -27.88 13.05 -7.74
CA LYS A 615 -28.44 14.03 -8.69
C LYS A 615 -27.33 15.01 -9.10
N GLY A 616 -26.98 14.98 -10.38
CA GLY A 616 -26.38 16.14 -11.04
C GLY A 616 -25.04 15.93 -11.73
N ILE A 617 -24.92 14.98 -12.68
CA ILE A 617 -24.08 15.17 -13.87
C ILE A 617 -24.82 14.51 -15.05
N GLU A 618 -25.77 15.23 -15.65
CA GLU A 618 -26.23 14.95 -17.01
C GLU A 618 -25.66 16.05 -17.93
N LYS A 619 -25.18 15.59 -19.10
CA LYS A 619 -24.59 16.39 -20.17
C LYS A 619 -25.51 17.56 -20.56
N ARG A 620 -24.94 18.77 -20.61
CA ARG A 620 -25.57 19.94 -21.23
C ARG A 620 -25.54 19.81 -22.75
N GLU A 621 -26.69 19.56 -23.37
CA GLU A 621 -26.98 20.03 -24.72
C GLU A 621 -27.71 21.37 -24.64
N ARG A 622 -27.45 22.22 -25.64
CA ARG A 622 -27.80 23.65 -25.66
C ARG A 622 -29.21 23.81 -26.22
N GLU A 623 -30.05 24.61 -25.56
CA GLU A 623 -31.11 25.42 -26.20
C GLU A 623 -31.62 26.52 -25.25
N ALA A 624 -32.03 27.65 -25.83
CA ALA A 624 -32.28 28.96 -25.19
C ALA A 624 -33.70 29.09 -24.55
N PRO A 625 -33.99 30.13 -23.74
CA PRO A 625 -35.05 30.08 -22.72
C PRO A 625 -36.39 30.71 -23.14
N ASN A 626 -37.49 30.24 -22.54
CA ASN A 626 -38.71 31.05 -22.39
C ASN A 626 -39.45 30.71 -21.07
N PRO A 627 -39.97 31.69 -20.28
CA PRO A 627 -40.47 31.46 -18.93
C PRO A 627 -42.01 31.49 -18.84
N LYS A 628 -42.58 30.79 -17.84
CA LYS A 628 -43.79 31.20 -17.08
C LYS A 628 -44.13 30.20 -15.93
N ARG A 629 -44.09 30.75 -14.69
CA ARG A 629 -44.82 30.54 -13.40
C ARG A 629 -46.02 29.54 -13.30
N PRO A 630 -46.60 29.29 -12.09
CA PRO A 630 -46.04 29.11 -10.73
C PRO A 630 -46.75 28.03 -9.84
N SER A 631 -46.14 27.77 -8.68
CA SER A 631 -46.71 27.45 -7.34
C SER A 631 -47.78 26.35 -7.15
N GLU A 632 -47.50 25.41 -6.23
CA GLU A 632 -48.40 25.13 -5.09
C GLU A 632 -47.70 24.38 -3.95
N ARG A 633 -48.23 24.59 -2.74
CA ARG A 633 -47.65 24.31 -1.41
C ARG A 633 -48.66 23.44 -0.66
N ALA A 634 -48.24 22.33 -0.06
CA ALA A 634 -48.97 21.63 1.02
C ALA A 634 -47.96 20.74 1.78
N SER A 635 -47.45 21.15 2.95
CA SER A 635 -48.00 20.94 4.31
C SER A 635 -48.09 19.48 4.75
N TYR A 636 -47.18 19.08 5.65
CA TYR A 636 -47.35 17.93 6.56
C TYR A 636 -47.02 18.36 8.01
N PRO A 637 -47.69 17.80 9.03
CA PRO A 637 -47.65 18.30 10.40
C PRO A 637 -46.55 17.65 11.27
N LYS A 638 -46.24 18.35 12.36
CA LYS A 638 -45.32 17.96 13.45
C LYS A 638 -45.95 17.03 14.49
N THR A 639 -45.07 16.51 15.35
CA THR A 639 -45.23 15.94 16.71
C THR A 639 -45.20 14.40 16.78
N LYS A 640 -44.61 13.73 17.78
CA LYS A 640 -43.90 14.12 19.02
C LYS A 640 -43.08 12.91 19.51
N THR A 641 -42.11 13.22 20.36
CA THR A 641 -41.25 12.36 21.19
C THR A 641 -42.00 11.36 22.09
N ALA A 642 -41.41 10.19 22.34
CA ALA A 642 -41.63 9.38 23.53
C ALA A 642 -40.30 8.79 24.03
N SER A 643 -40.13 8.89 25.35
CA SER A 643 -39.00 8.47 26.16
C SER A 643 -39.19 7.06 26.74
N ASP A 644 -38.07 6.42 27.06
CA ASP A 644 -37.77 5.81 28.36
C ASP A 644 -37.60 4.27 28.47
N SER A 645 -36.84 3.93 29.51
CA SER A 645 -36.55 2.63 30.15
C SER A 645 -35.34 1.84 29.66
N GLY A 646 -34.23 2.07 30.39
CA GLY A 646 -33.06 1.21 30.41
C GLY A 646 -33.26 -0.07 31.22
N LYS A 647 -32.51 -1.11 30.85
CA LYS A 647 -32.07 -2.21 31.71
C LYS A 647 -30.70 -2.69 31.21
N THR A 648 -29.66 -2.30 31.94
CA THR A 648 -28.27 -2.69 31.74
C THR A 648 -28.07 -4.12 32.23
N ILE A 649 -27.80 -5.06 31.32
CA ILE A 649 -27.36 -6.42 31.66
C ILE A 649 -25.83 -6.48 31.50
N LYS A 650 -25.14 -6.85 32.57
CA LYS A 650 -23.69 -6.92 32.71
C LYS A 650 -23.05 -7.82 31.64
N ALA A 651 -22.14 -7.25 30.85
CA ALA A 651 -21.37 -7.94 29.80
C ALA A 651 -19.95 -8.36 30.26
N ASP A 652 -19.74 -8.64 31.56
CA ASP A 652 -18.40 -8.91 32.12
C ASP A 652 -18.05 -10.40 32.29
N LYS A 653 -18.63 -11.30 31.49
CA LYS A 653 -18.32 -12.75 31.59
C LYS A 653 -17.94 -13.48 30.31
N ILE A 654 -17.70 -12.78 29.20
CA ILE A 654 -17.33 -13.42 27.92
C ILE A 654 -15.88 -13.10 27.49
N ALA A 655 -15.21 -12.11 28.08
CA ALA A 655 -13.83 -11.75 27.71
C ALA A 655 -12.72 -12.61 28.36
N ASN A 656 -13.03 -13.44 29.37
CA ASN A 656 -12.02 -14.17 30.16
C ASN A 656 -11.89 -15.67 29.83
N LYS A 657 -12.32 -16.10 28.63
CA LYS A 657 -12.25 -17.52 28.21
C LYS A 657 -11.32 -17.81 27.02
N SER A 658 -10.71 -16.80 26.39
CA SER A 658 -9.75 -17.02 25.29
C SER A 658 -8.28 -17.09 25.72
N GLU A 659 -7.93 -16.75 26.96
CA GLU A 659 -6.53 -16.79 27.45
C GLU A 659 -6.06 -18.16 28.00
N LYS A 660 -6.93 -19.18 28.07
CA LYS A 660 -6.63 -20.45 28.77
C LYS A 660 -6.69 -21.73 27.93
N ARG A 661 -6.51 -21.67 26.60
CA ARG A 661 -6.40 -22.89 25.79
C ARG A 661 -5.40 -22.76 24.65
N ASN A 662 -4.13 -23.03 24.92
CA ASN A 662 -3.34 -23.90 24.04
C ASN A 662 -2.09 -24.44 24.75
N PRO A 663 -2.15 -25.62 25.42
CA PRO A 663 -0.97 -26.26 25.99
C PRO A 663 0.11 -26.58 24.93
N LEU A 664 -0.25 -26.62 23.64
CA LEU A 664 0.67 -26.79 22.51
C LEU A 664 1.48 -25.51 22.21
N LEU A 665 0.91 -24.30 22.36
CA LEU A 665 1.70 -23.05 22.24
C LEU A 665 2.69 -22.91 23.39
N LYS A 666 2.28 -23.22 24.62
CA LYS A 666 3.19 -23.24 25.78
C LYS A 666 4.26 -24.32 25.63
N ALA A 667 3.92 -25.47 25.03
CA ALA A 667 4.88 -26.50 24.64
C ALA A 667 5.85 -25.98 23.58
N ILE A 668 5.39 -25.36 22.49
CA ILE A 668 6.23 -24.80 21.39
C ILE A 668 7.18 -23.71 21.89
N PHE A 669 6.71 -22.78 22.74
CA PHE A 669 7.59 -21.78 23.37
C PHE A 669 8.59 -22.44 24.33
N SER A 670 8.16 -23.42 25.15
CA SER A 670 9.07 -24.17 26.01
C SER A 670 10.03 -25.09 25.24
N SER A 671 9.65 -25.53 24.04
CA SER A 671 10.47 -26.32 23.12
C SER A 671 11.49 -25.43 22.43
N GLY A 672 11.13 -24.19 22.08
CA GLY A 672 12.05 -23.16 21.60
C GLY A 672 13.08 -22.78 22.67
N ASP A 673 12.65 -22.63 23.93
CA ASP A 673 13.54 -22.37 25.06
C ASP A 673 14.43 -23.57 25.42
N LYS A 674 13.90 -24.80 25.34
CA LYS A 674 14.68 -26.04 25.47
C LYS A 674 15.66 -26.25 24.31
N PHE A 675 15.30 -25.85 23.09
CA PHE A 675 16.17 -25.87 21.91
C PHE A 675 17.30 -24.84 22.05
N ALA A 676 17.00 -23.63 22.55
CA ALA A 676 18.00 -22.64 22.91
C ALA A 676 18.90 -23.09 24.08
N GLY A 677 18.38 -23.91 25.01
CA GLY A 677 19.13 -24.53 26.09
C GLY A 677 20.07 -25.66 25.63
N ALA A 678 19.58 -26.58 24.80
CA ALA A 678 20.37 -27.70 24.26
C ALA A 678 21.51 -27.22 23.33
N ILE A 679 21.29 -26.13 22.61
CA ILE A 679 22.33 -25.46 21.80
C ILE A 679 23.39 -24.79 22.69
N LYS A 680 23.01 -24.30 23.89
CA LYS A 680 23.96 -23.70 24.85
C LYS A 680 24.76 -24.74 25.64
N SER A 681 24.20 -25.92 25.92
CA SER A 681 24.87 -26.98 26.70
C SER A 681 25.67 -27.96 25.86
N GLY A 682 25.44 -28.03 24.54
CA GLY A 682 26.09 -29.01 23.66
C GLY A 682 25.68 -30.45 23.91
N ASP A 683 24.61 -30.67 24.68
CA ASP A 683 24.15 -31.97 25.11
C ASP A 683 23.02 -32.46 24.20
N PHE A 684 23.36 -33.29 23.21
CA PHE A 684 22.39 -33.92 22.31
C PHE A 684 22.07 -35.34 22.80
N THR A 685 21.34 -35.43 23.90
CA THR A 685 20.58 -36.65 24.22
C THR A 685 19.10 -36.34 24.13
N ALA A 686 18.40 -37.07 23.27
CA ALA A 686 16.99 -36.90 22.99
C ALA A 686 16.11 -37.37 24.16
N PRO A 687 14.95 -36.74 24.38
CA PRO A 687 13.71 -37.44 24.73
C PRO A 687 12.94 -37.85 23.47
#